data_AF-A0A9P9MF87-F1
#
_entry.id   AF-A0A9P9MF87-F1
#
_cell.length_a   1.000
_cell.length_b   1.000
_cell.length_c   1.000
_cell.angle_alpha   90.00
_cell.angle_beta   90.00
_cell.angle_gamma   90.00
#
_symmetry.space_group_name_H-M   'P 1'
#
loop_
_entity.id
_entity.type
_entity.pdbx_description
1 polymer ?
#
loop_
_entity_poly.entity_id
_entity_poly.type
_entity_poly.pdbx_seq_one_letter_code
_entity_poly.pdbx_strand_id
1 'polypeptide(L)'
;MLLFSNFVRIAAPRPYALRRSRPAFRSLSMKMEQLKVHNSLKPGAPVSFIPKEEGKVSWYACGPTVYDHSHLGHARNYVSTDIIRRIMRDYFGYEIKFVMNITDVDDKIILKARRQRLLDLEKAKPYSESDLSKLAVTAFQSYAEGNLPELLKDGELSPSNYVDRRDAAYGKVLAGGSLTGEKPGDAEAKMKMHLANLTAASTAIQANKVFGGADEVLLPYLDSLYKESIDGHDHTIFTDVTKYWEDQFMGDMDALNVLRPDVITRVTTYVPQIADFVEKIMQKGFAYETEGSVYFDIAAFEKAGNPYARLRPDSKNDKALQEEGEGSLSKNVGGKRGAGDFALWKKSKAGEPVWQSPWGEGRPGWHIECSVMASDVLGSEMDIHSGGIDLAFPHHDNELAQSEAYFCEHGPHNWVRYFMHMGHLSISGSKMSKSLKNFQTIRDALKDYTPRGMRIVFLMGRWNDGVEISADMRTMAAVWESTVNNFFITVKSLIAESAGPADALKTLSLNGTGGFVTTVEKAQLEMKSALSDSFDTPRAMRVISELIKEANIHVGTQKSDLDLKGLEDAARWVTKMVGIFGLDSNSSPPYDGLGWVNVSSSNLTPKEVVAPYAKVYEFVKGEVRRLALHSEVLDQLLAEDVDSEFGALDSVNKDPEALAMPYLRAVSRMRDELRKIAPTSSSKKEILTLSDQIRDNDLTGLGVYLDDRNDGQSALIKFIPKEEILAQKEEKAAKEREKAAQKEKARLDRVRAELEKAEKSKLSPFNMFRDDRFSAWDGEGLPTKTKEGEDVPKSALKKLKKEWDRQKKLHEEWKAKNA
;
A
#
# COMPACT_ATOMS: atom_id res chain seq x y z
N MET A 1 -12.37 45.97 66.55
CA MET A 1 -12.23 45.67 67.99
C MET A 1 -12.01 44.17 68.11
N LEU A 2 -10.82 43.73 68.58
CA LEU A 2 -10.41 42.31 68.80
C LEU A 2 -10.32 41.47 67.49
N LEU A 3 -9.23 40.75 67.15
CA LEU A 3 -8.53 39.62 67.81
C LEU A 3 -9.41 38.36 67.89
N PHE A 4 -8.99 37.11 67.59
CA PHE A 4 -7.68 36.44 67.37
C PHE A 4 -7.90 35.22 66.40
N SER A 5 -6.97 34.37 65.91
CA SER A 5 -5.52 34.13 66.07
C SER A 5 -4.90 33.47 64.80
N ASN A 6 -3.64 33.00 64.87
CA ASN A 6 -2.90 32.25 63.83
C ASN A 6 -3.27 30.74 63.74
N PHE A 7 -2.98 30.11 62.59
CA PHE A 7 -2.38 28.76 62.56
C PHE A 7 -1.41 28.59 61.37
N VAL A 8 -0.39 27.75 61.52
CA VAL A 8 0.78 27.64 60.62
C VAL A 8 0.53 26.71 59.43
N ARG A 9 1.07 27.05 58.25
CA ARG A 9 1.38 26.08 57.19
C ARG A 9 2.88 26.11 56.86
N ILE A 10 3.44 24.91 56.68
CA ILE A 10 4.87 24.65 56.50
C ILE A 10 5.29 25.02 55.07
N ALA A 11 6.44 25.66 54.91
CA ALA A 11 7.02 25.96 53.60
C ALA A 11 7.71 24.73 53.01
N ALA A 12 7.32 24.32 51.79
CA ALA A 12 8.06 23.35 51.00
C ALA A 12 9.21 24.05 50.22
N PRO A 13 10.38 23.41 50.06
CA PRO A 13 11.51 24.00 49.36
C PRO A 13 11.27 24.12 47.85
N ARG A 14 11.73 25.22 47.24
CA ARG A 14 11.77 25.37 45.77
C ARG A 14 12.87 24.47 45.18
N PRO A 15 12.60 23.70 44.12
CA PRO A 15 13.66 22.99 43.40
C PRO A 15 14.56 24.00 42.65
N TYR A 16 15.88 23.80 42.71
CA TYR A 16 16.85 24.58 41.95
C TYR A 16 16.77 24.21 40.46
N ALA A 17 16.30 25.13 39.62
CA ALA A 17 16.34 24.96 38.17
C ALA A 17 17.77 25.17 37.64
N LEU A 18 18.51 24.06 37.46
CA LEU A 18 19.84 24.06 36.86
C LEU A 18 19.78 24.50 35.39
N ARG A 19 20.01 25.81 35.17
CA ARG A 19 19.94 26.47 33.86
C ARG A 19 21.11 26.06 32.96
N ARG A 20 21.07 24.83 32.42
CA ARG A 20 22.02 24.36 31.41
C ARG A 20 21.98 25.29 30.19
N SER A 21 23.07 26.03 29.99
CA SER A 21 23.27 26.87 28.81
C SER A 21 23.39 25.99 27.56
N ARG A 22 22.43 26.08 26.64
CA ARG A 22 22.60 25.57 25.27
C ARG A 22 23.80 26.30 24.62
N PRO A 23 24.70 25.61 23.89
CA PRO A 23 25.70 26.30 23.10
C PRO A 23 25.02 27.19 22.06
N ALA A 24 25.42 28.46 21.99
CA ALA A 24 24.89 29.39 21.01
C ALA A 24 25.51 29.12 19.63
N PHE A 25 24.94 28.16 18.90
CA PHE A 25 25.17 28.07 17.46
C PHE A 25 24.77 29.40 16.83
N ARG A 26 25.75 30.13 16.29
CA ARG A 26 25.53 31.45 15.69
C ARG A 26 24.56 31.31 14.52
N SER A 27 23.62 32.25 14.43
CA SER A 27 22.70 32.39 13.32
C SER A 27 23.43 32.82 12.04
N LEU A 28 24.09 31.87 11.38
CA LEU A 28 24.36 31.97 9.96
C LEU A 28 23.02 31.94 9.24
N SER A 29 22.63 33.08 8.68
CA SER A 29 21.50 33.20 7.76
C SER A 29 21.86 32.52 6.42
N MET A 30 22.06 31.20 6.45
CA MET A 30 21.81 30.38 5.26
C MET A 30 20.37 30.65 4.85
N LYS A 31 20.20 31.26 3.68
CA LYS A 31 18.90 31.24 3.01
C LYS A 31 18.49 29.77 2.93
N MET A 32 17.34 29.40 3.48
CA MET A 32 16.75 28.11 3.16
C MET A 32 16.62 28.08 1.65
N GLU A 33 17.23 27.09 1.00
CA GLU A 33 16.93 26.80 -0.40
C GLU A 33 15.46 26.42 -0.43
N GLN A 34 14.67 27.35 -0.97
CA GLN A 34 13.26 27.40 -0.68
C GLN A 34 12.58 26.16 -1.24
N LEU A 35 11.97 25.37 -0.35
CA LEU A 35 11.16 24.20 -0.71
C LEU A 35 10.28 24.56 -1.89
N LYS A 36 10.37 23.81 -2.98
CA LYS A 36 9.47 23.92 -4.12
C LYS A 36 8.46 22.80 -4.06
N VAL A 37 7.25 23.06 -4.55
CA VAL A 37 6.18 22.06 -4.64
C VAL A 37 5.51 22.14 -6.01
N HIS A 38 5.11 21.00 -6.56
CA HIS A 38 4.11 20.97 -7.62
C HIS A 38 2.80 21.56 -7.09
N ASN A 39 2.21 22.46 -7.86
CA ASN A 39 0.96 23.13 -7.53
C ASN A 39 0.04 23.04 -8.74
N SER A 40 -1.12 22.40 -8.62
CA SER A 40 -2.02 22.21 -9.77
C SER A 40 -2.67 23.50 -10.28
N LEU A 41 -2.63 24.61 -9.52
CA LEU A 41 -2.97 25.95 -10.03
C LEU A 41 -1.88 26.54 -10.97
N LYS A 42 -0.70 25.92 -11.04
CA LYS A 42 0.47 26.35 -11.82
C LYS A 42 1.16 25.13 -12.44
N PRO A 43 0.49 24.42 -13.38
CA PRO A 43 1.02 23.19 -13.97
C PRO A 43 2.38 23.42 -14.66
N GLY A 44 3.31 22.48 -14.48
CA GLY A 44 4.68 22.56 -15.00
C GLY A 44 5.72 22.19 -13.95
N ALA A 45 6.77 23.00 -13.82
CA ALA A 45 7.84 22.78 -12.85
C ALA A 45 7.44 23.24 -11.42
N PRO A 46 8.01 22.63 -10.36
CA PRO A 46 7.75 23.02 -8.97
C PRO A 46 7.96 24.51 -8.69
N VAL A 47 7.01 25.12 -8.01
CA VAL A 47 7.01 26.53 -7.60
C VAL A 47 7.44 26.68 -6.14
N SER A 48 8.08 27.79 -5.78
CA SER A 48 8.49 28.06 -4.40
C SER A 48 7.30 28.03 -3.43
N PHE A 49 7.46 27.32 -2.32
CA PHE A 49 6.53 27.27 -1.20
C PHE A 49 6.73 28.49 -0.29
N ILE A 50 5.65 29.24 -0.05
CA ILE A 50 5.58 30.44 0.79
C ILE A 50 4.31 30.29 1.64
N PRO A 51 4.43 29.86 2.91
CA PRO A 51 3.27 29.78 3.78
C PRO A 51 2.70 31.17 4.10
N LYS A 52 1.46 31.18 4.58
CA LYS A 52 0.70 32.35 5.03
C LYS A 52 1.24 32.94 6.32
N GLU A 53 1.73 32.09 7.22
CA GLU A 53 2.44 32.45 8.44
C GLU A 53 3.81 31.75 8.45
N GLU A 54 4.88 32.45 8.82
CA GLU A 54 6.24 31.88 8.76
C GLU A 54 6.37 30.68 9.71
N GLY A 55 6.86 29.55 9.18
CA GLY A 55 7.04 28.30 9.93
C GLY A 55 5.77 27.48 10.15
N LYS A 56 4.58 27.95 9.78
CA LYS A 56 3.32 27.21 9.94
C LYS A 56 2.68 26.84 8.60
N VAL A 57 1.85 25.79 8.58
CA VAL A 57 1.13 25.33 7.40
C VAL A 57 -0.30 24.91 7.77
N SER A 58 -1.27 25.59 7.16
CA SER A 58 -2.68 25.22 7.17
C SER A 58 -2.99 24.27 6.01
N TRP A 59 -3.42 23.04 6.31
CA TRP A 59 -3.61 21.99 5.30
C TRP A 59 -4.99 21.35 5.44
N TYR A 60 -5.82 21.41 4.39
CA TYR A 60 -7.07 20.63 4.29
C TYR A 60 -6.95 19.51 3.24
N ALA A 61 -7.35 18.29 3.60
CA ALA A 61 -7.37 17.15 2.70
C ALA A 61 -8.79 16.60 2.55
N CYS A 62 -9.25 16.40 1.31
CA CYS A 62 -10.53 15.73 1.07
C CYS A 62 -10.42 14.25 1.45
N GLY A 63 -11.32 13.85 2.35
CA GLY A 63 -11.39 12.53 2.94
C GLY A 63 -12.36 11.57 2.24
N PRO A 64 -12.66 10.42 2.87
CA PRO A 64 -13.49 9.38 2.27
C PRO A 64 -14.99 9.69 2.30
N THR A 65 -15.69 9.26 1.25
CA THR A 65 -17.12 8.94 1.32
C THR A 65 -17.29 7.61 2.06
N VAL A 66 -17.82 7.64 3.29
CA VAL A 66 -17.87 6.48 4.20
C VAL A 66 -19.09 5.59 3.93
N TYR A 67 -19.11 4.97 2.76
CA TYR A 67 -20.15 4.01 2.36
C TYR A 67 -19.64 2.57 2.20
N ASP A 68 -18.34 2.34 2.02
CA ASP A 68 -17.81 1.03 1.65
C ASP A 68 -16.27 0.95 1.82
N HIS A 69 -15.72 -0.26 1.91
CA HIS A 69 -14.28 -0.55 2.18
C HIS A 69 -13.28 0.36 1.45
N SER A 70 -12.16 0.65 2.11
CA SER A 70 -11.02 1.33 1.48
C SER A 70 -10.33 0.41 0.48
N HIS A 71 -9.92 0.97 -0.66
CA HIS A 71 -9.13 0.27 -1.67
C HIS A 71 -7.76 0.89 -1.87
N LEU A 72 -6.85 0.19 -2.56
CA LEU A 72 -5.47 0.64 -2.76
C LEU A 72 -5.33 2.06 -3.33
N GLY A 73 -6.29 2.56 -4.13
CA GLY A 73 -6.30 3.97 -4.56
C GLY A 73 -6.40 4.98 -3.40
N HIS A 74 -7.09 4.63 -2.31
CA HIS A 74 -7.11 5.41 -1.07
C HIS A 74 -5.75 5.30 -0.34
N ALA A 75 -5.18 4.10 -0.27
CA ALA A 75 -3.84 3.92 0.31
C ALA A 75 -2.82 4.82 -0.38
N ARG A 76 -2.79 4.85 -1.73
CA ARG A 76 -1.94 5.76 -2.51
C ARG A 76 -2.17 7.22 -2.14
N ASN A 77 -3.41 7.67 -2.04
CA ASN A 77 -3.74 9.04 -1.66
C ASN A 77 -3.23 9.39 -0.25
N TYR A 78 -3.73 8.69 0.78
CA TYR A 78 -3.50 9.07 2.17
C TYR A 78 -2.09 8.75 2.67
N VAL A 79 -1.46 7.67 2.18
CA VAL A 79 -0.05 7.36 2.53
C VAL A 79 0.91 8.34 1.88
N SER A 80 0.70 8.74 0.61
CA SER A 80 1.54 9.78 0.00
C SER A 80 1.34 11.14 0.67
N THR A 81 0.10 11.47 1.08
CA THR A 81 -0.19 12.66 1.91
C THR A 81 0.57 12.62 3.24
N ASP A 82 0.52 11.50 3.96
CA ASP A 82 1.21 11.30 5.24
C ASP A 82 2.74 11.38 5.11
N ILE A 83 3.32 10.77 4.07
CA ILE A 83 4.76 10.89 3.76
C ILE A 83 5.15 12.36 3.59
N ILE A 84 4.39 13.14 2.81
CA ILE A 84 4.68 14.56 2.59
C ILE A 84 4.47 15.37 3.89
N ARG A 85 3.39 15.12 4.64
CA ARG A 85 3.12 15.76 5.95
C ARG A 85 4.27 15.53 6.93
N ARG A 86 4.80 14.30 7.02
CA ARG A 86 5.98 13.96 7.84
C ARG A 86 7.25 14.63 7.32
N ILE A 87 7.50 14.68 6.02
CA ILE A 87 8.67 15.40 5.46
C ILE A 87 8.58 16.91 5.79
N MET A 88 7.42 17.54 5.60
CA MET A 88 7.23 18.96 5.94
C MET A 88 7.43 19.22 7.43
N ARG A 89 6.88 18.38 8.32
CA ARG A 89 7.00 18.52 9.78
C ARG A 89 8.41 18.20 10.30
N ASP A 90 8.92 17.02 9.97
CA ASP A 90 10.06 16.40 10.65
C ASP A 90 11.41 16.60 9.92
N TYR A 91 11.38 16.95 8.62
CA TYR A 91 12.58 17.31 7.85
C TYR A 91 12.70 18.84 7.65
N PHE A 92 11.60 19.52 7.27
CA PHE A 92 11.59 20.97 7.06
C PHE A 92 11.21 21.80 8.29
N GLY A 93 10.65 21.18 9.35
CA GLY A 93 10.38 21.85 10.63
C GLY A 93 9.07 22.66 10.69
N TYR A 94 8.12 22.45 9.76
CA TYR A 94 6.85 23.19 9.76
C TYR A 94 5.89 22.72 10.87
N GLU A 95 5.25 23.66 11.55
CA GLU A 95 4.07 23.42 12.39
C GLU A 95 2.84 23.25 11.48
N ILE A 96 2.32 22.03 11.33
CA ILE A 96 1.21 21.72 10.42
C ILE A 96 -0.09 21.57 11.20
N LYS A 97 -1.13 22.34 10.85
CA LYS A 97 -2.52 22.09 11.22
C LYS A 97 -3.20 21.36 10.07
N PHE A 98 -3.35 20.04 10.19
CA PHE A 98 -3.92 19.18 9.16
C PHE A 98 -5.38 18.81 9.49
N VAL A 99 -6.28 19.16 8.57
CA VAL A 99 -7.73 18.98 8.68
C VAL A 99 -8.18 18.01 7.58
N MET A 100 -9.11 17.11 7.89
CA MET A 100 -9.70 16.21 6.92
C MET A 100 -11.19 16.02 7.20
N ASN A 101 -12.03 16.08 6.18
CA ASN A 101 -13.45 15.75 6.35
C ASN A 101 -13.70 14.24 6.29
N ILE A 102 -14.92 13.88 6.67
CA ILE A 102 -15.59 12.65 6.30
C ILE A 102 -16.86 13.06 5.56
N THR A 103 -17.03 12.62 4.32
CA THR A 103 -18.30 12.77 3.61
C THR A 103 -19.23 11.65 4.09
N ASP A 104 -20.06 11.99 5.09
CA ASP A 104 -21.10 11.15 5.68
C ASP A 104 -22.51 11.44 5.13
N VAL A 105 -22.62 12.30 4.11
CA VAL A 105 -23.82 12.50 3.28
C VAL A 105 -23.41 12.38 1.82
N ASP A 106 -23.90 11.38 1.09
CA ASP A 106 -23.70 11.21 -0.36
C ASP A 106 -24.77 10.28 -0.93
N ASP A 107 -25.06 10.40 -2.22
CA ASP A 107 -25.99 9.54 -2.94
C ASP A 107 -25.67 8.03 -2.77
N LYS A 108 -24.37 7.66 -2.70
CA LYS A 108 -23.94 6.25 -2.49
C LYS A 108 -24.21 5.77 -1.05
N ILE A 109 -24.10 6.66 -0.07
CA ILE A 109 -24.46 6.40 1.34
C ILE A 109 -25.97 6.22 1.45
N ILE A 110 -26.74 7.17 0.89
CA ILE A 110 -28.20 7.17 0.88
C ILE A 110 -28.74 5.87 0.29
N LEU A 111 -28.23 5.47 -0.89
CA LEU A 111 -28.63 4.23 -1.55
C LEU A 111 -28.24 2.99 -0.73
N LYS A 112 -27.03 2.91 -0.15
CA LYS A 112 -26.63 1.72 0.62
C LYS A 112 -27.43 1.58 1.91
N ALA A 113 -27.57 2.67 2.68
CA ALA A 113 -28.32 2.72 3.92
C ALA A 113 -29.80 2.38 3.73
N ARG A 114 -30.47 3.07 2.79
CA ARG A 114 -31.89 2.83 2.51
C ARG A 114 -32.17 1.40 2.07
N ARG A 115 -31.35 0.86 1.16
CA ARG A 115 -31.53 -0.50 0.64
C ARG A 115 -31.29 -1.55 1.72
N GLN A 116 -30.24 -1.39 2.53
CA GLN A 116 -29.99 -2.28 3.67
C GLN A 116 -31.16 -2.25 4.66
N ARG A 117 -31.63 -1.06 5.04
CA ARG A 117 -32.79 -0.89 5.93
C ARG A 117 -34.05 -1.55 5.39
N LEU A 118 -34.34 -1.39 4.10
CA LEU A 118 -35.49 -2.04 3.44
C LEU A 118 -35.34 -3.56 3.39
N LEU A 119 -34.15 -4.08 3.12
CA LEU A 119 -33.86 -5.52 3.13
C LEU A 119 -34.00 -6.13 4.52
N ASP A 120 -33.58 -5.42 5.58
CA ASP A 120 -33.71 -5.90 6.96
C ASP A 120 -35.17 -5.84 7.45
N LEU A 121 -35.95 -4.86 6.99
CA LEU A 121 -37.41 -4.82 7.17
C LEU A 121 -38.12 -5.94 6.39
N GLU A 122 -37.63 -6.30 5.20
CA GLU A 122 -38.15 -7.43 4.41
C GLU A 122 -37.85 -8.76 5.10
N LYS A 123 -36.61 -8.96 5.58
CA LYS A 123 -36.17 -10.14 6.35
C LYS A 123 -36.95 -10.37 7.64
N ALA A 124 -37.58 -9.33 8.20
CA ALA A 124 -38.42 -9.42 9.39
C ALA A 124 -39.88 -9.88 9.11
N LYS A 125 -40.30 -9.96 7.83
CA LYS A 125 -41.65 -10.40 7.45
C LYS A 125 -41.75 -11.94 7.44
N PRO A 126 -42.91 -12.52 7.80
CA PRO A 126 -43.15 -13.95 7.63
C PRO A 126 -43.44 -14.29 6.17
N TYR A 127 -42.78 -15.34 5.63
CA TYR A 127 -43.01 -15.85 4.28
C TYR A 127 -43.37 -17.33 4.28
N SER A 128 -44.14 -17.76 3.27
CA SER A 128 -44.07 -19.15 2.79
C SER A 128 -42.87 -19.30 1.82
N GLU A 129 -42.35 -20.52 1.66
CA GLU A 129 -41.30 -20.78 0.67
C GLU A 129 -41.72 -20.36 -0.75
N SER A 130 -43.00 -20.52 -1.08
CA SER A 130 -43.55 -20.14 -2.39
C SER A 130 -43.49 -18.62 -2.61
N ASP A 131 -43.81 -17.83 -1.58
CA ASP A 131 -43.88 -16.37 -1.71
C ASP A 131 -42.50 -15.71 -1.65
N LEU A 132 -41.59 -16.25 -0.83
CA LEU A 132 -40.18 -15.83 -0.83
C LEU A 132 -39.50 -16.18 -2.17
N SER A 133 -39.82 -17.33 -2.75
CA SER A 133 -39.33 -17.72 -4.08
C SER A 133 -39.86 -16.80 -5.18
N LYS A 134 -41.17 -16.48 -5.20
CA LYS A 134 -41.77 -15.49 -6.13
C LYS A 134 -41.07 -14.13 -6.03
N LEU A 135 -40.95 -13.58 -4.81
CA LEU A 135 -40.29 -12.31 -4.55
C LEU A 135 -38.87 -12.28 -5.15
N ALA A 136 -38.10 -13.34 -4.93
CA ALA A 136 -36.74 -13.44 -5.43
C ALA A 136 -36.67 -13.60 -6.96
N VAL A 137 -37.59 -14.35 -7.58
CA VAL A 137 -37.69 -14.47 -9.04
C VAL A 137 -38.05 -13.13 -9.69
N THR A 138 -39.01 -12.38 -9.15
CA THR A 138 -39.37 -11.06 -9.70
C THR A 138 -38.24 -10.04 -9.52
N ALA A 139 -37.56 -10.04 -8.36
CA ALA A 139 -36.36 -9.21 -8.15
C ALA A 139 -35.22 -9.57 -9.12
N PHE A 140 -35.00 -10.86 -9.36
CA PHE A 140 -34.03 -11.39 -10.31
C PHE A 140 -34.34 -10.98 -11.77
N GLN A 141 -35.62 -11.06 -12.18
CA GLN A 141 -36.10 -10.61 -13.49
C GLN A 141 -35.91 -9.09 -13.67
N SER A 142 -36.35 -8.29 -12.69
CA SER A 142 -36.22 -6.82 -12.71
C SER A 142 -34.74 -6.37 -12.73
N TYR A 143 -33.86 -7.05 -11.99
CA TYR A 143 -32.43 -6.79 -12.03
C TYR A 143 -31.82 -7.11 -13.39
N ALA A 144 -32.25 -8.20 -14.04
CA ALA A 144 -31.80 -8.55 -15.38
C ALA A 144 -32.27 -7.53 -16.42
N GLU A 145 -33.54 -7.11 -16.38
CA GLU A 145 -34.10 -6.08 -17.27
C GLU A 145 -33.30 -4.77 -17.21
N GLY A 146 -33.05 -4.26 -15.99
CA GLY A 146 -32.37 -2.97 -15.81
C GLY A 146 -30.86 -2.95 -16.08
N ASN A 147 -30.20 -4.12 -16.24
CA ASN A 147 -28.73 -4.18 -16.31
C ASN A 147 -28.17 -5.09 -17.43
N LEU A 148 -28.92 -6.10 -17.87
CA LEU A 148 -28.52 -7.14 -18.84
C LEU A 148 -29.70 -7.53 -19.75
N PRO A 149 -30.32 -6.58 -20.47
CA PRO A 149 -31.59 -6.78 -21.17
C PRO A 149 -31.54 -7.83 -22.31
N GLU A 150 -30.35 -8.18 -22.80
CA GLU A 150 -30.18 -9.27 -23.79
C GLU A 150 -30.69 -10.63 -23.25
N LEU A 151 -30.68 -10.84 -21.93
CA LEU A 151 -31.16 -12.08 -21.31
C LEU A 151 -32.66 -12.33 -21.48
N LEU A 152 -33.45 -11.31 -21.84
CA LEU A 152 -34.91 -11.36 -21.92
C LEU A 152 -35.43 -11.51 -23.38
N LYS A 153 -34.55 -11.55 -24.38
CA LYS A 153 -34.93 -11.45 -25.81
C LYS A 153 -35.74 -12.64 -26.33
N ASP A 154 -35.50 -13.85 -25.84
CA ASP A 154 -36.18 -15.08 -26.28
C ASP A 154 -37.14 -15.63 -25.20
N GLY A 155 -37.83 -14.73 -24.49
CA GLY A 155 -38.93 -15.04 -23.56
C GLY A 155 -38.58 -14.88 -22.08
N GLU A 156 -39.45 -15.39 -21.20
CA GLU A 156 -39.29 -15.22 -19.76
C GLU A 156 -37.94 -15.78 -19.26
N LEU A 157 -37.28 -14.98 -18.43
CA LEU A 157 -36.04 -15.34 -17.74
C LEU A 157 -36.37 -15.92 -16.36
N SER A 158 -35.82 -17.09 -16.05
CA SER A 158 -35.97 -17.74 -14.75
C SER A 158 -34.60 -18.14 -14.19
N PRO A 159 -34.47 -18.38 -12.87
CA PRO A 159 -33.24 -18.97 -12.31
C PRO A 159 -32.81 -20.26 -13.03
N SER A 160 -33.78 -21.09 -13.45
CA SER A 160 -33.55 -22.38 -14.10
C SER A 160 -33.08 -22.30 -15.57
N ASN A 161 -33.50 -21.29 -16.35
CA ASN A 161 -33.03 -21.10 -17.73
C ASN A 161 -31.87 -20.10 -17.86
N TYR A 162 -31.53 -19.42 -16.76
CA TYR A 162 -30.53 -18.35 -16.75
C TYR A 162 -29.15 -18.76 -17.27
N VAL A 163 -28.63 -19.95 -16.90
CA VAL A 163 -27.26 -20.35 -17.27
C VAL A 163 -27.11 -20.46 -18.79
N ASP A 164 -28.07 -21.12 -19.44
CA ASP A 164 -28.06 -21.30 -20.90
C ASP A 164 -28.19 -19.96 -21.63
N ARG A 165 -29.10 -19.06 -21.18
CA ARG A 165 -29.24 -17.71 -21.77
C ARG A 165 -28.01 -16.83 -21.50
N ARG A 166 -27.42 -16.92 -20.31
CA ARG A 166 -26.18 -16.21 -19.93
C ARG A 166 -25.05 -16.58 -20.87
N ASP A 167 -24.87 -17.87 -21.16
CA ASP A 167 -23.75 -18.33 -21.98
C ASP A 167 -24.01 -18.12 -23.47
N ALA A 168 -25.28 -18.18 -23.92
CA ALA A 168 -25.67 -17.81 -25.28
C ALA A 168 -25.46 -16.30 -25.57
N ALA A 169 -25.92 -15.41 -24.69
CA ALA A 169 -25.86 -13.96 -24.90
C ALA A 169 -24.51 -13.33 -24.52
N TYR A 170 -23.89 -13.79 -23.41
CA TYR A 170 -22.70 -13.17 -22.81
C TYR A 170 -21.48 -14.09 -22.73
N GLY A 171 -21.52 -15.31 -23.28
CA GLY A 171 -20.39 -16.26 -23.23
C GLY A 171 -19.07 -15.68 -23.77
N LYS A 172 -19.11 -14.83 -24.80
CA LYS A 172 -17.93 -14.08 -25.29
C LYS A 172 -17.34 -13.13 -24.25
N VAL A 173 -18.20 -12.42 -23.50
CA VAL A 173 -17.78 -11.50 -22.44
C VAL A 173 -17.15 -12.28 -21.30
N LEU A 174 -17.79 -13.36 -20.86
CA LEU A 174 -17.25 -14.27 -19.83
C LEU A 174 -15.89 -14.84 -20.21
N ALA A 175 -15.71 -15.23 -21.48
CA ALA A 175 -14.42 -15.69 -22.03
C ALA A 175 -13.34 -14.60 -22.20
N GLY A 176 -13.63 -13.33 -21.86
CA GLY A 176 -12.65 -12.24 -21.93
C GLY A 176 -12.69 -11.42 -23.22
N GLY A 177 -13.68 -11.62 -24.09
CA GLY A 177 -13.97 -10.75 -25.23
C GLY A 177 -14.98 -9.63 -24.88
N SER A 178 -15.43 -8.93 -25.91
CA SER A 178 -16.48 -7.89 -25.88
C SER A 178 -17.74 -8.36 -26.60
N LEU A 179 -18.83 -7.59 -26.50
CA LEU A 179 -20.03 -7.79 -27.33
C LEU A 179 -19.86 -7.21 -28.74
N THR A 180 -19.19 -6.06 -28.87
CA THR A 180 -19.02 -5.33 -30.14
C THR A 180 -17.91 -5.89 -31.03
N GLY A 181 -16.96 -6.65 -30.47
CA GLY A 181 -15.74 -7.11 -31.15
C GLY A 181 -14.52 -6.21 -30.93
N GLU A 182 -14.69 -5.10 -30.22
CA GLU A 182 -13.60 -4.19 -29.81
C GLU A 182 -12.79 -4.75 -28.62
N LYS A 183 -11.74 -4.05 -28.19
CA LYS A 183 -10.99 -4.42 -26.98
C LYS A 183 -11.91 -4.24 -25.75
N PRO A 184 -12.05 -5.25 -24.87
CA PRO A 184 -12.88 -5.14 -23.66
C PRO A 184 -12.47 -3.96 -22.77
N GLY A 185 -13.45 -3.31 -22.16
CA GLY A 185 -13.23 -2.21 -21.21
C GLY A 185 -14.22 -2.22 -20.05
N ASP A 186 -14.46 -1.03 -19.51
CA ASP A 186 -15.31 -0.76 -18.35
C ASP A 186 -16.74 -1.31 -18.52
N ALA A 187 -17.28 -1.31 -19.76
CA ALA A 187 -18.58 -1.87 -20.08
C ALA A 187 -18.63 -3.39 -19.85
N GLU A 188 -17.69 -4.16 -20.42
CA GLU A 188 -17.58 -5.61 -20.20
C GLU A 188 -17.34 -5.97 -18.74
N ALA A 189 -16.50 -5.19 -18.03
CA ALA A 189 -16.25 -5.41 -16.61
C ALA A 189 -17.51 -5.18 -15.76
N LYS A 190 -18.27 -4.12 -16.04
CA LYS A 190 -19.58 -3.87 -15.42
C LYS A 190 -20.60 -4.99 -15.75
N MET A 191 -20.65 -5.45 -17.00
CA MET A 191 -21.50 -6.59 -17.38
C MET A 191 -21.14 -7.85 -16.60
N LYS A 192 -19.84 -8.18 -16.45
CA LYS A 192 -19.37 -9.32 -15.63
C LYS A 192 -19.83 -9.23 -14.18
N MET A 193 -19.81 -8.04 -13.58
CA MET A 193 -20.35 -7.82 -12.23
C MET A 193 -21.85 -8.16 -12.17
N HIS A 194 -22.67 -7.66 -13.10
CA HIS A 194 -24.11 -7.95 -13.10
C HIS A 194 -24.39 -9.45 -13.37
N LEU A 195 -23.59 -10.11 -14.23
CA LEU A 195 -23.69 -11.54 -14.52
C LEU A 195 -23.28 -12.39 -13.29
N ALA A 196 -22.29 -11.95 -12.51
CA ALA A 196 -21.91 -12.60 -11.26
C ALA A 196 -23.01 -12.50 -10.19
N ASN A 197 -23.60 -11.31 -10.03
CA ASN A 197 -24.72 -11.07 -9.11
C ASN A 197 -25.95 -11.93 -9.48
N LEU A 198 -26.31 -12.02 -10.77
CA LEU A 198 -27.38 -12.93 -11.23
C LEU A 198 -27.00 -14.42 -11.06
N THR A 199 -25.75 -14.81 -11.30
CA THR A 199 -25.31 -16.20 -11.06
C THR A 199 -25.48 -16.60 -9.59
N ALA A 200 -25.03 -15.74 -8.66
CA ALA A 200 -25.22 -15.95 -7.23
C ALA A 200 -26.70 -16.05 -6.85
N ALA A 201 -27.52 -15.08 -7.29
CA ALA A 201 -28.95 -15.06 -7.02
C ALA A 201 -29.68 -16.28 -7.60
N SER A 202 -29.38 -16.70 -8.83
CA SER A 202 -29.97 -17.90 -9.44
C SER A 202 -29.67 -19.17 -8.63
N THR A 203 -28.41 -19.38 -8.24
CA THR A 203 -28.02 -20.52 -7.39
C THR A 203 -28.68 -20.44 -6.00
N ALA A 204 -28.77 -19.25 -5.42
CA ALA A 204 -29.41 -19.03 -4.12
C ALA A 204 -30.92 -19.33 -4.14
N ILE A 205 -31.63 -18.87 -5.18
CA ILE A 205 -33.07 -19.11 -5.36
C ILE A 205 -33.35 -20.61 -5.56
N GLN A 206 -32.58 -21.28 -6.44
CA GLN A 206 -32.70 -22.73 -6.66
C GLN A 206 -32.40 -23.57 -5.40
N ALA A 207 -31.63 -23.03 -4.46
CA ALA A 207 -31.31 -23.67 -3.19
C ALA A 207 -32.24 -23.28 -2.02
N ASN A 208 -33.32 -22.52 -2.27
CA ASN A 208 -34.19 -21.89 -1.24
C ASN A 208 -33.42 -21.03 -0.21
N LYS A 209 -32.26 -20.46 -0.58
CA LYS A 209 -31.40 -19.60 0.26
C LYS A 209 -31.44 -18.15 -0.20
N VAL A 210 -32.66 -17.62 -0.38
CA VAL A 210 -32.92 -16.28 -0.93
C VAL A 210 -32.22 -15.19 -0.12
N PHE A 211 -32.50 -15.05 1.17
CA PHE A 211 -31.83 -14.07 2.01
C PHE A 211 -30.37 -14.48 2.27
N GLY A 212 -29.45 -13.53 2.09
CA GLY A 212 -28.00 -13.73 2.14
C GLY A 212 -27.38 -14.29 0.86
N GLY A 213 -28.19 -14.84 -0.07
CA GLY A 213 -27.71 -15.39 -1.35
C GLY A 213 -28.16 -14.61 -2.59
N ALA A 214 -29.32 -13.95 -2.53
CA ALA A 214 -29.88 -13.11 -3.59
C ALA A 214 -29.97 -11.62 -3.20
N ASP A 215 -29.36 -11.21 -2.08
CA ASP A 215 -29.47 -9.85 -1.54
C ASP A 215 -29.05 -8.77 -2.57
N GLU A 216 -28.02 -8.99 -3.39
CA GLU A 216 -27.58 -8.06 -4.45
C GLU A 216 -28.67 -7.75 -5.51
N VAL A 217 -29.65 -8.63 -5.73
CA VAL A 217 -30.79 -8.38 -6.65
C VAL A 217 -32.05 -7.92 -5.90
N LEU A 218 -32.23 -8.34 -4.65
CA LEU A 218 -33.31 -7.87 -3.77
C LEU A 218 -33.13 -6.39 -3.40
N LEU A 219 -31.92 -5.96 -3.05
CA LEU A 219 -31.61 -4.59 -2.62
C LEU A 219 -32.16 -3.49 -3.57
N PRO A 220 -31.89 -3.49 -4.90
CA PRO A 220 -32.44 -2.49 -5.81
C PRO A 220 -33.93 -2.70 -6.15
N TYR A 221 -34.47 -3.92 -5.99
CA TYR A 221 -35.90 -4.19 -6.23
C TYR A 221 -36.76 -3.68 -5.06
N LEU A 222 -36.35 -3.93 -3.82
CA LEU A 222 -37.01 -3.36 -2.64
C LEU A 222 -36.92 -1.83 -2.61
N ASP A 223 -35.81 -1.26 -3.12
CA ASP A 223 -35.66 0.18 -3.32
C ASP A 223 -36.72 0.77 -4.26
N SER A 224 -37.02 0.10 -5.38
CA SER A 224 -37.99 0.62 -6.36
C SER A 224 -39.42 0.56 -5.84
N LEU A 225 -39.76 -0.44 -5.02
CA LEU A 225 -41.07 -0.59 -4.38
C LEU A 225 -41.26 0.32 -3.15
N TYR A 226 -40.24 0.44 -2.29
CA TYR A 226 -40.45 0.84 -0.89
C TYR A 226 -39.58 2.00 -0.40
N LYS A 227 -38.72 2.62 -1.23
CA LYS A 227 -37.92 3.81 -0.88
C LYS A 227 -38.74 4.91 -0.15
N GLU A 228 -40.00 5.10 -0.53
CA GLU A 228 -40.86 6.18 -0.05
C GLU A 228 -41.47 5.90 1.35
N SER A 229 -41.29 4.67 1.86
CA SER A 229 -41.67 4.29 3.25
C SER A 229 -40.57 4.57 4.27
N ILE A 230 -39.40 5.06 3.83
CA ILE A 230 -38.27 5.39 4.70
C ILE A 230 -38.32 6.87 5.06
N ASP A 231 -38.40 7.14 6.37
CA ASP A 231 -38.38 8.48 6.93
C ASP A 231 -37.01 9.14 6.71
N GLY A 232 -37.00 10.30 6.06
CA GLY A 232 -35.80 11.11 5.83
C GLY A 232 -35.36 11.93 7.04
N HIS A 233 -36.23 12.09 8.05
CA HIS A 233 -35.90 12.73 9.32
C HIS A 233 -35.15 11.78 10.28
N ASP A 234 -35.30 10.46 10.11
CA ASP A 234 -34.53 9.46 10.85
C ASP A 234 -33.10 9.35 10.30
N HIS A 235 -32.24 10.26 10.75
CA HIS A 235 -30.83 10.27 10.38
C HIS A 235 -30.04 9.06 10.92
N THR A 236 -30.57 8.22 11.83
CA THR A 236 -29.81 7.06 12.32
C THR A 236 -29.64 6.01 11.23
N ILE A 237 -30.65 5.83 10.37
CA ILE A 237 -30.64 4.94 9.19
C ILE A 237 -29.38 5.15 8.35
N PHE A 238 -28.99 6.41 8.16
CA PHE A 238 -27.82 6.80 7.37
C PHE A 238 -26.54 6.83 8.23
N THR A 239 -26.59 7.46 9.41
CA THR A 239 -25.38 7.70 10.21
C THR A 239 -24.78 6.44 10.82
N ASP A 240 -25.57 5.38 11.08
CA ASP A 240 -25.00 4.14 11.62
C ASP A 240 -24.18 3.37 10.58
N VAL A 241 -24.57 3.46 9.30
CA VAL A 241 -23.76 2.97 8.19
C VAL A 241 -22.46 3.78 8.07
N THR A 242 -22.53 5.11 8.17
CA THR A 242 -21.33 5.96 8.00
C THR A 242 -20.33 5.83 9.13
N LYS A 243 -20.78 5.76 10.40
CA LYS A 243 -19.90 5.50 11.56
C LYS A 243 -19.12 4.20 11.39
N TYR A 244 -19.81 3.11 11.04
CA TYR A 244 -19.16 1.82 10.81
C TYR A 244 -18.08 1.88 9.73
N TRP A 245 -18.36 2.53 8.59
CA TRP A 245 -17.38 2.67 7.50
C TRP A 245 -16.28 3.70 7.79
N GLU A 246 -16.54 4.71 8.62
CA GLU A 246 -15.52 5.62 9.15
C GLU A 246 -14.54 4.84 10.04
N ASP A 247 -15.03 4.04 10.99
CA ASP A 247 -14.20 3.18 11.83
C ASP A 247 -13.39 2.17 10.99
N GLN A 248 -14.00 1.59 9.93
CA GLN A 248 -13.29 0.69 9.02
C GLN A 248 -12.17 1.42 8.26
N PHE A 249 -12.44 2.63 7.76
CA PHE A 249 -11.44 3.46 7.07
C PHE A 249 -10.30 3.86 8.02
N MET A 250 -10.63 4.31 9.23
CA MET A 250 -9.65 4.74 10.22
C MET A 250 -8.73 3.59 10.63
N GLY A 251 -9.27 2.38 10.83
CA GLY A 251 -8.47 1.17 11.06
C GLY A 251 -7.57 0.80 9.88
N ASP A 252 -8.03 1.01 8.63
CA ASP A 252 -7.21 0.80 7.42
C ASP A 252 -6.06 1.83 7.33
N MET A 253 -6.27 3.06 7.81
CA MET A 253 -5.24 4.11 7.85
C MET A 253 -4.20 3.86 8.94
N ASP A 254 -4.64 3.48 10.16
CA ASP A 254 -3.75 3.10 11.25
C ASP A 254 -2.86 1.92 10.85
N ALA A 255 -3.44 0.90 10.21
CA ALA A 255 -2.72 -0.26 9.69
C ALA A 255 -1.64 0.09 8.65
N LEU A 256 -1.74 1.25 7.98
CA LEU A 256 -0.76 1.78 7.02
C LEU A 256 0.21 2.82 7.63
N ASN A 257 0.21 3.00 8.96
CA ASN A 257 0.97 4.02 9.68
C ASN A 257 0.68 5.45 9.15
N VAL A 258 -0.56 5.74 8.77
CA VAL A 258 -0.99 7.10 8.42
C VAL A 258 -1.27 7.87 9.70
N LEU A 259 -0.67 9.06 9.87
CA LEU A 259 -0.96 9.92 11.01
C LEU A 259 -2.40 10.42 10.94
N ARG A 260 -3.16 10.28 12.04
CA ARG A 260 -4.50 10.84 12.16
C ARG A 260 -4.51 12.37 11.91
N PRO A 261 -5.60 12.93 11.35
CA PRO A 261 -5.79 14.37 11.25
C PRO A 261 -5.81 15.05 12.62
N ASP A 262 -5.43 16.34 12.66
CA ASP A 262 -5.49 17.16 13.88
C ASP A 262 -6.93 17.66 14.14
N VAL A 263 -7.74 17.76 13.08
CA VAL A 263 -9.19 18.01 13.13
C VAL A 263 -9.89 17.11 12.12
N ILE A 264 -10.99 16.47 12.54
CA ILE A 264 -11.92 15.74 11.65
C ILE A 264 -13.26 16.45 11.63
N THR A 265 -13.77 16.77 10.43
CA THR A 265 -15.09 17.39 10.21
C THR A 265 -16.06 16.39 9.55
N ARG A 266 -17.37 16.56 9.75
CA ARG A 266 -18.42 15.68 9.17
C ARG A 266 -19.57 16.52 8.61
N VAL A 267 -20.07 16.18 7.43
CA VAL A 267 -21.12 16.95 6.73
C VAL A 267 -22.36 17.11 7.59
N THR A 268 -22.80 16.03 8.25
CA THR A 268 -23.96 16.04 9.17
C THR A 268 -23.85 17.07 10.30
N THR A 269 -22.63 17.46 10.69
CA THR A 269 -22.36 18.45 11.75
C THR A 269 -22.19 19.90 11.26
N TYR A 270 -22.21 20.12 9.93
CA TYR A 270 -22.02 21.44 9.30
C TYR A 270 -23.21 21.91 8.45
N VAL A 271 -24.31 21.13 8.37
CA VAL A 271 -25.44 21.45 7.46
C VAL A 271 -26.03 22.87 7.66
N PRO A 272 -26.21 23.40 8.89
CA PRO A 272 -26.62 24.81 9.07
C PRO A 272 -25.62 25.80 8.48
N GLN A 273 -24.32 25.63 8.77
CA GLN A 273 -23.24 26.48 8.23
C GLN A 273 -23.18 26.38 6.70
N ILE A 274 -23.49 25.22 6.11
CA ILE A 274 -23.61 25.04 4.66
C ILE A 274 -24.75 25.90 4.10
N ALA A 275 -25.93 25.91 4.74
CA ALA A 275 -27.04 26.76 4.31
C ALA A 275 -26.67 28.26 4.39
N ASP A 276 -26.07 28.71 5.50
CA ASP A 276 -25.62 30.11 5.66
C ASP A 276 -24.59 30.52 4.59
N PHE A 277 -23.70 29.60 4.18
CA PHE A 277 -22.68 29.85 3.16
C PHE A 277 -23.30 29.95 1.77
N VAL A 278 -24.23 29.06 1.43
CA VAL A 278 -24.98 29.08 0.17
C VAL A 278 -25.86 30.33 0.06
N GLU A 279 -26.52 30.76 1.14
CA GLU A 279 -27.30 31.99 1.13
C GLU A 279 -26.42 33.22 0.79
N LYS A 280 -25.21 33.30 1.35
CA LYS A 280 -24.25 34.39 1.02
C LYS A 280 -23.73 34.33 -0.42
N ILE A 281 -23.58 33.14 -1.02
CA ILE A 281 -23.29 33.01 -2.47
C ILE A 281 -24.48 33.50 -3.31
N MET A 282 -25.72 33.20 -2.92
CA MET A 282 -26.93 33.71 -3.57
C MET A 282 -27.08 35.24 -3.43
N GLN A 283 -26.83 35.81 -2.25
CA GLN A 283 -26.89 37.25 -1.99
C GLN A 283 -25.92 38.05 -2.89
N LYS A 284 -24.79 37.45 -3.27
CA LYS A 284 -23.83 38.03 -4.23
C LYS A 284 -24.19 37.80 -5.71
N GLY A 285 -25.25 37.03 -5.99
CA GLY A 285 -25.69 36.71 -7.35
C GLY A 285 -24.92 35.58 -8.05
N PHE A 286 -24.13 34.79 -7.31
CA PHE A 286 -23.36 33.66 -7.85
C PHE A 286 -24.07 32.30 -7.73
N ALA A 287 -25.31 32.29 -7.24
CA ALA A 287 -26.16 31.11 -7.19
C ALA A 287 -27.64 31.48 -7.34
N TYR A 288 -28.46 30.51 -7.73
CA TYR A 288 -29.91 30.66 -7.90
C TYR A 288 -30.67 29.43 -7.41
N GLU A 289 -31.87 29.66 -6.90
CA GLU A 289 -32.85 28.61 -6.57
C GLU A 289 -33.66 28.23 -7.81
N THR A 290 -34.01 26.95 -7.93
CA THR A 290 -35.06 26.43 -8.82
C THR A 290 -35.61 25.10 -8.28
N GLU A 291 -36.94 24.96 -8.28
CA GLU A 291 -37.69 23.77 -7.84
C GLU A 291 -37.42 23.29 -6.39
N GLY A 292 -36.79 24.13 -5.55
CA GLY A 292 -36.33 23.86 -4.19
C GLY A 292 -34.88 23.38 -4.08
N SER A 293 -34.10 23.46 -5.16
CA SER A 293 -32.65 23.21 -5.18
C SER A 293 -31.90 24.49 -5.53
N VAL A 294 -30.65 24.63 -5.07
CA VAL A 294 -29.80 25.79 -5.35
C VAL A 294 -28.59 25.36 -6.17
N TYR A 295 -28.32 26.07 -7.27
CA TYR A 295 -27.21 25.83 -8.19
C TYR A 295 -26.26 27.02 -8.26
N PHE A 296 -24.97 26.75 -8.46
CA PHE A 296 -23.95 27.76 -8.71
C PHE A 296 -24.03 28.27 -10.15
N ASP A 297 -24.02 29.59 -10.34
CA ASP A 297 -24.12 30.24 -11.65
C ASP A 297 -22.71 30.56 -12.17
N ILE A 298 -22.14 29.62 -12.94
CA ILE A 298 -20.78 29.77 -13.49
C ILE A 298 -20.71 31.00 -14.39
N ALA A 299 -21.77 31.28 -15.16
CA ALA A 299 -21.81 32.42 -16.07
C ALA A 299 -21.81 33.76 -15.31
N ALA A 300 -22.51 33.86 -14.17
CA ALA A 300 -22.45 35.04 -13.31
C ALA A 300 -21.07 35.21 -12.65
N PHE A 301 -20.47 34.12 -12.16
CA PHE A 301 -19.14 34.12 -11.53
C PHE A 301 -18.04 34.59 -12.50
N GLU A 302 -18.03 34.05 -13.72
CA GLU A 302 -17.09 34.46 -14.78
C GLU A 302 -17.37 35.88 -15.30
N LYS A 303 -18.64 36.29 -15.39
CA LYS A 303 -19.03 37.67 -15.75
C LYS A 303 -18.58 38.71 -14.72
N ALA A 304 -18.45 38.33 -13.45
CA ALA A 304 -17.86 39.19 -12.40
C ALA A 304 -16.31 39.21 -12.42
N GLY A 305 -15.67 38.50 -13.35
CA GLY A 305 -14.22 38.49 -13.54
C GLY A 305 -13.46 37.39 -12.80
N ASN A 306 -14.16 36.40 -12.21
CA ASN A 306 -13.54 35.29 -11.49
C ASN A 306 -13.36 34.08 -12.42
N PRO A 307 -12.16 33.46 -12.50
CA PRO A 307 -11.94 32.32 -13.40
C PRO A 307 -12.46 31.00 -12.80
N TYR A 308 -13.26 30.26 -13.57
CA TYR A 308 -13.72 28.90 -13.23
C TYR A 308 -12.89 27.82 -13.95
N ALA A 309 -12.86 26.60 -13.39
CA ALA A 309 -12.05 25.47 -13.86
C ALA A 309 -10.54 25.80 -13.96
N ARG A 310 -9.96 26.26 -12.84
CA ARG A 310 -8.56 26.71 -12.72
C ARG A 310 -7.57 25.54 -12.67
N LEU A 311 -7.99 24.39 -12.13
CA LEU A 311 -7.16 23.19 -11.98
C LEU A 311 -7.19 22.31 -13.22
N ARG A 312 -8.35 22.19 -13.88
CA ARG A 312 -8.55 21.38 -15.10
C ARG A 312 -9.40 22.13 -16.15
N PRO A 313 -8.89 23.21 -16.76
CA PRO A 313 -9.66 23.98 -17.75
C PRO A 313 -10.12 23.13 -18.95
N ASP A 314 -9.33 22.15 -19.38
CA ASP A 314 -9.68 21.22 -20.45
C ASP A 314 -10.89 20.33 -20.10
N SER A 315 -11.11 20.06 -18.80
CA SER A 315 -12.23 19.26 -18.31
C SER A 315 -13.50 20.08 -18.06
N LYS A 316 -13.47 21.42 -18.17
CA LYS A 316 -14.60 22.33 -17.89
C LYS A 316 -15.92 21.90 -18.56
N ASN A 317 -15.85 21.32 -19.76
CA ASN A 317 -16.99 20.89 -20.57
C ASN A 317 -17.17 19.36 -20.66
N ASP A 318 -16.47 18.58 -19.84
CA ASP A 318 -16.62 17.12 -19.78
C ASP A 318 -17.93 16.76 -19.08
N LYS A 319 -18.92 16.33 -19.88
CA LYS A 319 -20.26 15.96 -19.40
C LYS A 319 -20.25 14.76 -18.46
N ALA A 320 -19.33 13.81 -18.65
CA ALA A 320 -19.29 12.62 -17.80
C ALA A 320 -18.80 12.98 -16.38
N LEU A 321 -17.79 13.85 -16.30
CA LEU A 321 -17.29 14.37 -15.02
C LEU A 321 -18.31 15.32 -14.35
N GLN A 322 -19.03 16.15 -15.13
CA GLN A 322 -20.14 16.96 -14.63
C GLN A 322 -21.29 16.09 -14.08
N GLU A 323 -21.71 15.05 -14.79
CA GLU A 323 -22.74 14.10 -14.32
C GLU A 323 -22.30 13.29 -13.09
N GLU A 324 -21.00 12.99 -12.94
CA GLU A 324 -20.48 12.33 -11.73
C GLU A 324 -20.52 13.26 -10.50
N GLY A 325 -20.16 14.54 -10.65
CA GLY A 325 -20.25 15.54 -9.58
C GLY A 325 -21.68 15.78 -9.07
N GLU A 326 -22.66 15.75 -9.97
CA GLU A 326 -24.08 15.92 -9.62
C GLU A 326 -24.68 14.73 -8.87
N GLY A 327 -24.08 13.53 -8.95
CA GLY A 327 -24.54 12.34 -8.24
C GLY A 327 -25.71 11.60 -8.91
N SER A 328 -25.84 10.31 -8.58
CA SER A 328 -26.75 9.37 -9.26
C SER A 328 -28.24 9.65 -9.02
N LEU A 329 -28.60 10.34 -7.92
CA LEU A 329 -29.99 10.67 -7.58
C LEU A 329 -30.47 11.95 -8.28
N SER A 330 -29.57 12.74 -8.88
CA SER A 330 -29.84 14.06 -9.49
C SER A 330 -30.11 14.01 -11.00
N LYS A 331 -30.14 12.83 -11.62
CA LYS A 331 -30.34 12.72 -13.08
C LYS A 331 -31.68 13.30 -13.53
N ASN A 332 -31.65 14.02 -14.65
CA ASN A 332 -32.79 14.66 -15.32
C ASN A 332 -33.55 15.73 -14.50
N VAL A 333 -32.93 16.36 -13.50
CA VAL A 333 -33.49 17.56 -12.85
C VAL A 333 -33.41 18.75 -13.82
N GLY A 334 -34.53 19.46 -13.98
CA GLY A 334 -34.66 20.62 -14.87
C GLY A 334 -34.14 21.93 -14.24
N GLY A 335 -34.52 23.06 -14.84
CA GLY A 335 -34.33 24.39 -14.25
C GLY A 335 -32.93 25.01 -14.31
N LYS A 336 -31.86 24.23 -14.58
CA LYS A 336 -30.51 24.78 -14.73
C LYS A 336 -30.40 25.80 -15.87
N ARG A 337 -29.70 26.91 -15.60
CA ARG A 337 -29.36 27.96 -16.58
C ARG A 337 -28.21 27.52 -17.49
N GLY A 338 -27.10 27.08 -16.90
CA GLY A 338 -25.94 26.51 -17.58
C GLY A 338 -25.90 24.99 -17.45
N ALA A 339 -25.48 24.29 -18.51
CA ALA A 339 -25.37 22.83 -18.49
C ALA A 339 -24.30 22.31 -17.50
N GLY A 340 -23.29 23.12 -17.20
CA GLY A 340 -22.24 22.83 -16.22
C GLY A 340 -22.51 23.35 -14.81
N ASP A 341 -23.62 24.09 -14.59
CA ASP A 341 -23.97 24.62 -13.26
C ASP A 341 -24.20 23.45 -12.29
N PHE A 342 -23.61 23.50 -11.09
CA PHE A 342 -23.57 22.40 -10.13
C PHE A 342 -24.34 22.72 -8.85
N ALA A 343 -24.89 21.69 -8.21
CA ALA A 343 -25.74 21.83 -7.04
C ALA A 343 -24.94 22.25 -5.80
N LEU A 344 -25.41 23.32 -5.15
CA LEU A 344 -25.02 23.74 -3.81
C LEU A 344 -25.94 23.12 -2.75
N TRP A 345 -27.24 23.13 -3.02
CA TRP A 345 -28.27 22.49 -2.19
C TRP A 345 -29.18 21.66 -3.08
N LYS A 346 -29.47 20.42 -2.69
CA LYS A 346 -30.32 19.49 -3.43
C LYS A 346 -31.60 19.26 -2.64
N LYS A 347 -32.76 19.52 -3.24
CA LYS A 347 -34.05 19.09 -2.70
C LYS A 347 -34.05 17.58 -2.50
N SER A 348 -34.40 17.13 -1.30
CA SER A 348 -34.42 15.70 -0.99
C SER A 348 -35.75 15.09 -1.44
N LYS A 349 -35.68 13.85 -1.95
CA LYS A 349 -36.82 13.05 -2.36
C LYS A 349 -37.26 12.14 -1.21
N ALA A 350 -38.43 11.53 -1.30
CA ALA A 350 -38.89 10.56 -0.30
C ALA A 350 -37.87 9.40 -0.15
N GLY A 351 -37.48 9.09 1.09
CA GLY A 351 -36.39 8.15 1.38
C GLY A 351 -34.97 8.73 1.19
N GLU A 352 -34.79 10.03 1.01
CA GLU A 352 -33.49 10.69 1.11
C GLU A 352 -33.44 11.46 2.46
N PRO A 353 -32.27 11.59 3.11
CA PRO A 353 -32.17 12.33 4.37
C PRO A 353 -32.51 13.81 4.15
N VAL A 354 -33.20 14.41 5.11
CA VAL A 354 -33.69 15.80 5.01
C VAL A 354 -33.17 16.68 6.14
N TRP A 355 -32.84 17.92 5.78
CA TRP A 355 -32.60 19.05 6.67
C TRP A 355 -33.43 20.25 6.20
N GLN A 356 -33.83 21.09 7.14
CA GLN A 356 -34.52 22.36 6.84
C GLN A 356 -33.53 23.39 6.28
N SER A 357 -33.97 24.19 5.32
CA SER A 357 -33.21 25.30 4.74
C SER A 357 -34.14 26.44 4.30
N PRO A 358 -33.62 27.63 3.95
CA PRO A 358 -34.41 28.72 3.36
C PRO A 358 -35.15 28.34 2.07
N TRP A 359 -34.75 27.26 1.40
CA TRP A 359 -35.31 26.78 0.13
C TRP A 359 -36.22 25.54 0.30
N GLY A 360 -36.53 25.18 1.54
CA GLY A 360 -37.28 23.98 1.92
C GLY A 360 -36.39 22.79 2.27
N GLU A 361 -36.97 21.60 2.25
CA GLU A 361 -36.30 20.38 2.71
C GLU A 361 -35.32 19.81 1.68
N GLY A 362 -34.08 19.59 2.12
CA GLY A 362 -33.03 19.06 1.24
C GLY A 362 -31.77 18.65 1.98
N ARG A 363 -30.68 18.58 1.21
CA ARG A 363 -29.33 18.20 1.67
C ARG A 363 -28.25 19.00 0.92
N PRO A 364 -27.01 19.07 1.43
CA PRO A 364 -25.87 19.62 0.70
C PRO A 364 -25.63 18.95 -0.67
N GLY A 365 -25.04 19.71 -1.60
CA GLY A 365 -24.33 19.14 -2.74
C GLY A 365 -22.87 18.82 -2.39
N TRP A 366 -22.35 17.69 -2.89
CA TRP A 366 -21.03 17.13 -2.54
C TRP A 366 -19.87 18.15 -2.45
N HIS A 367 -19.86 19.16 -3.32
CA HIS A 367 -18.82 20.19 -3.36
C HIS A 367 -18.86 21.18 -2.19
N ILE A 368 -20.06 21.64 -1.78
CA ILE A 368 -20.17 22.74 -0.80
C ILE A 368 -19.75 22.30 0.61
N GLU A 369 -19.80 21.00 0.88
CA GLU A 369 -19.35 20.36 2.11
C GLU A 369 -17.93 20.78 2.48
N CYS A 370 -16.99 20.58 1.57
CA CYS A 370 -15.57 20.77 1.78
C CYS A 370 -15.21 22.26 1.81
N SER A 371 -15.76 23.07 0.90
CA SER A 371 -15.70 24.54 0.93
C SER A 371 -16.02 25.12 2.30
N VAL A 372 -17.11 24.67 2.92
CA VAL A 372 -17.58 25.17 4.22
C VAL A 372 -16.72 24.65 5.36
N MET A 373 -16.50 23.33 5.44
CA MET A 373 -15.75 22.70 6.54
C MET A 373 -14.29 23.18 6.59
N ALA A 374 -13.63 23.33 5.44
CA ALA A 374 -12.25 23.84 5.40
C ALA A 374 -12.19 25.33 5.75
N SER A 375 -13.14 26.13 5.25
CA SER A 375 -13.19 27.58 5.52
C SER A 375 -13.50 27.92 6.97
N ASP A 376 -14.33 27.13 7.65
CA ASP A 376 -14.63 27.33 9.08
C ASP A 376 -13.40 27.02 9.97
N VAL A 377 -12.68 25.94 9.66
CA VAL A 377 -11.54 25.49 10.47
C VAL A 377 -10.22 26.20 10.14
N LEU A 378 -10.00 26.64 8.89
CA LEU A 378 -8.75 27.29 8.44
C LEU A 378 -8.90 28.78 8.06
N GLY A 379 -10.13 29.28 7.95
CA GLY A 379 -10.43 30.65 7.54
C GLY A 379 -10.44 30.85 6.02
N SER A 380 -10.44 32.12 5.59
CA SER A 380 -10.64 32.51 4.19
C SER A 380 -9.49 32.18 3.23
N GLU A 381 -8.30 31.84 3.72
CA GLU A 381 -7.15 31.50 2.89
C GLU A 381 -6.33 30.42 3.59
N MET A 382 -6.03 29.31 2.92
CA MET A 382 -5.19 28.22 3.44
C MET A 382 -3.95 27.97 2.55
N ASP A 383 -2.94 27.32 3.12
CA ASP A 383 -1.68 27.04 2.43
C ASP A 383 -1.84 25.88 1.44
N ILE A 384 -2.29 24.72 1.92
CA ILE A 384 -2.34 23.49 1.12
C ILE A 384 -3.77 22.93 1.12
N HIS A 385 -4.26 22.61 -0.07
CA HIS A 385 -5.41 21.73 -0.23
C HIS A 385 -5.00 20.50 -1.08
N SER A 386 -5.36 19.29 -0.64
CA SER A 386 -4.94 18.05 -1.30
C SER A 386 -6.01 16.98 -1.43
N GLY A 387 -5.88 16.14 -2.45
CA GLY A 387 -6.69 14.93 -2.64
C GLY A 387 -6.22 14.12 -3.85
N GLY A 388 -6.96 13.08 -4.24
CA GLY A 388 -6.64 12.32 -5.45
C GLY A 388 -6.79 13.18 -6.70
N ILE A 389 -6.01 12.93 -7.75
CA ILE A 389 -6.10 13.68 -9.03
C ILE A 389 -7.47 13.55 -9.72
N ASP A 390 -8.25 12.52 -9.37
CA ASP A 390 -9.69 12.40 -9.71
C ASP A 390 -10.55 13.55 -9.14
N LEU A 391 -10.18 14.12 -7.98
CA LEU A 391 -10.93 15.22 -7.34
C LEU A 391 -10.60 16.59 -7.94
N ALA A 392 -9.56 16.72 -8.75
CA ALA A 392 -9.15 18.01 -9.34
C ALA A 392 -10.28 18.66 -10.15
N PHE A 393 -11.13 17.85 -10.80
CA PHE A 393 -12.36 18.30 -11.45
C PHE A 393 -13.41 17.18 -11.46
N PRO A 394 -14.68 17.46 -11.14
CA PRO A 394 -15.22 18.79 -10.83
C PRO A 394 -14.97 19.26 -9.39
N HIS A 395 -14.58 18.36 -8.47
CA HIS A 395 -14.71 18.61 -7.02
C HIS A 395 -13.94 19.83 -6.51
N HIS A 396 -12.61 19.85 -6.58
CA HIS A 396 -11.80 20.96 -6.08
C HIS A 396 -11.94 22.26 -6.91
N ASP A 397 -12.23 22.16 -8.21
CA ASP A 397 -12.51 23.33 -9.06
C ASP A 397 -13.86 23.99 -8.71
N ASN A 398 -14.84 23.20 -8.28
CA ASN A 398 -16.10 23.70 -7.73
C ASN A 398 -15.91 24.31 -6.34
N GLU A 399 -15.07 23.73 -5.49
CA GLU A 399 -14.76 24.28 -4.15
C GLU A 399 -14.06 25.63 -4.22
N LEU A 400 -13.09 25.78 -5.13
CA LEU A 400 -12.48 27.06 -5.46
C LEU A 400 -13.55 28.10 -5.83
N ALA A 401 -14.44 27.76 -6.77
CA ALA A 401 -15.47 28.67 -7.25
C ALA A 401 -16.46 29.07 -6.13
N GLN A 402 -16.92 28.11 -5.32
CA GLN A 402 -17.79 28.35 -4.17
C GLN A 402 -17.15 29.25 -3.13
N SER A 403 -15.92 28.94 -2.73
CA SER A 403 -15.23 29.64 -1.65
C SER A 403 -14.73 31.01 -2.08
N GLU A 404 -14.24 31.16 -3.31
CA GLU A 404 -13.87 32.47 -3.86
C GLU A 404 -15.10 33.34 -4.14
N ALA A 405 -16.26 32.76 -4.52
CA ALA A 405 -17.54 33.47 -4.53
C ALA A 405 -17.96 33.94 -3.12
N TYR A 406 -17.85 33.08 -2.11
CA TYR A 406 -18.20 33.42 -0.73
C TYR A 406 -17.27 34.50 -0.12
N PHE A 407 -15.98 34.50 -0.45
CA PHE A 407 -15.01 35.46 0.11
C PHE A 407 -14.69 36.70 -0.75
N CYS A 408 -15.00 36.74 -2.05
CA CYS A 408 -14.68 37.91 -2.87
C CYS A 408 -15.45 39.17 -2.43
N GLU A 409 -14.74 40.29 -2.30
CA GLU A 409 -15.34 41.62 -2.07
C GLU A 409 -15.16 42.52 -3.29
N HIS A 410 -13.91 42.69 -3.74
CA HIS A 410 -13.53 43.58 -4.84
C HIS A 410 -12.55 42.87 -5.80
N GLY A 411 -13.08 41.94 -6.60
CA GLY A 411 -12.29 41.12 -7.54
C GLY A 411 -11.98 39.71 -7.01
N PRO A 412 -11.14 38.93 -7.73
CA PRO A 412 -10.92 37.53 -7.43
C PRO A 412 -10.17 37.33 -6.10
N HIS A 413 -10.75 36.50 -5.24
CA HIS A 413 -10.13 36.01 -4.03
C HIS A 413 -9.11 34.90 -4.33
N ASN A 414 -8.28 34.52 -3.35
CA ASN A 414 -7.47 33.30 -3.42
C ASN A 414 -7.71 32.46 -2.16
N TRP A 415 -8.49 31.38 -2.30
CA TRP A 415 -8.86 30.53 -1.16
C TRP A 415 -7.75 29.54 -0.76
N VAL A 416 -6.96 29.07 -1.73
CA VAL A 416 -5.88 28.10 -1.54
C VAL A 416 -4.62 28.57 -2.26
N ARG A 417 -3.46 28.52 -1.58
CA ARG A 417 -2.17 28.85 -2.20
C ARG A 417 -1.60 27.72 -3.06
N TYR A 418 -1.67 26.47 -2.56
CA TYR A 418 -1.06 25.29 -3.19
C TYR A 418 -2.03 24.11 -3.26
N PHE A 419 -2.37 23.65 -4.47
CA PHE A 419 -3.11 22.41 -4.68
C PHE A 419 -2.18 21.23 -4.94
N MET A 420 -2.28 20.19 -4.12
CA MET A 420 -1.44 18.98 -4.20
C MET A 420 -2.30 17.76 -4.51
N HIS A 421 -2.23 17.29 -5.76
CA HIS A 421 -2.99 16.12 -6.22
C HIS A 421 -2.12 14.86 -6.29
N MET A 422 -2.54 13.81 -5.59
CA MET A 422 -1.88 12.50 -5.67
C MET A 422 -2.30 11.76 -6.94
N GLY A 423 -1.32 11.24 -7.68
CA GLY A 423 -1.56 10.55 -8.95
C GLY A 423 -2.29 9.21 -8.77
N HIS A 424 -3.06 8.82 -9.80
CA HIS A 424 -3.87 7.59 -9.78
C HIS A 424 -3.05 6.32 -9.49
N LEU A 425 -3.74 5.26 -9.09
CA LEU A 425 -3.17 3.93 -8.92
C LEU A 425 -3.79 2.94 -9.91
N SER A 426 -2.95 2.25 -10.68
CA SER A 426 -3.36 1.20 -11.63
C SER A 426 -2.87 -0.18 -11.21
N ILE A 427 -3.55 -1.22 -11.71
CA ILE A 427 -3.11 -2.62 -11.64
C ILE A 427 -3.30 -3.23 -13.03
N SER A 428 -2.26 -3.89 -13.55
CA SER A 428 -2.28 -4.61 -14.83
C SER A 428 -2.85 -3.78 -15.99
N GLY A 429 -2.36 -2.54 -16.14
CA GLY A 429 -2.76 -1.59 -17.18
C GLY A 429 -4.20 -1.06 -17.09
N SER A 430 -4.93 -1.32 -15.99
CA SER A 430 -6.32 -0.89 -15.80
C SER A 430 -6.48 0.09 -14.63
N LYS A 431 -7.40 1.05 -14.76
CA LYS A 431 -7.81 1.91 -13.63
C LYS A 431 -8.63 1.08 -12.64
N MET A 432 -8.29 1.14 -11.35
CA MET A 432 -9.14 0.59 -10.30
C MET A 432 -10.32 1.52 -10.03
N SER A 433 -11.53 0.97 -9.90
CA SER A 433 -12.70 1.72 -9.42
C SER A 433 -13.72 0.83 -8.71
N LYS A 434 -14.49 1.42 -7.80
CA LYS A 434 -15.57 0.70 -7.10
C LYS A 434 -16.70 0.27 -8.04
N SER A 435 -16.97 1.02 -9.10
CA SER A 435 -18.03 0.75 -10.08
C SER A 435 -17.76 -0.49 -10.96
N LEU A 436 -16.50 -0.92 -11.07
CA LEU A 436 -16.11 -2.11 -11.84
C LEU A 436 -15.90 -3.36 -10.97
N LYS A 437 -15.99 -3.23 -9.63
CA LYS A 437 -15.54 -4.24 -8.63
C LYS A 437 -14.14 -4.83 -8.93
N ASN A 438 -13.27 -4.10 -9.66
CA ASN A 438 -11.91 -4.51 -10.03
C ASN A 438 -10.83 -4.02 -9.04
N PHE A 439 -11.25 -3.54 -7.87
CA PHE A 439 -10.38 -2.95 -6.85
C PHE A 439 -9.96 -4.00 -5.82
N GLN A 440 -8.70 -3.96 -5.39
CA GLN A 440 -8.25 -4.68 -4.19
C GLN A 440 -8.50 -3.78 -2.96
N THR A 441 -9.15 -4.31 -1.91
CA THR A 441 -9.28 -3.57 -0.65
C THR A 441 -7.91 -3.42 0.02
N ILE A 442 -7.75 -2.45 0.91
CA ILE A 442 -6.51 -2.31 1.70
C ILE A 442 -6.27 -3.59 2.52
N ARG A 443 -7.33 -4.18 3.11
CA ARG A 443 -7.25 -5.41 3.90
C ARG A 443 -6.91 -6.66 3.09
N ASP A 444 -7.39 -6.74 1.85
CA ASP A 444 -7.02 -7.84 0.94
C ASP A 444 -5.58 -7.69 0.46
N ALA A 445 -5.11 -6.47 0.20
CA ALA A 445 -3.72 -6.22 -0.12
C ALA A 445 -2.79 -6.52 1.07
N LEU A 446 -3.16 -6.18 2.30
CA LEU A 446 -2.36 -6.47 3.50
C LEU A 446 -2.27 -7.97 3.87
N LYS A 447 -2.83 -8.87 3.04
CA LYS A 447 -2.54 -10.32 3.05
C LYS A 447 -1.27 -10.66 2.25
N ASP A 448 -0.99 -9.90 1.18
CA ASP A 448 0.13 -10.10 0.25
C ASP A 448 1.26 -9.06 0.44
N TYR A 449 1.01 -7.97 1.20
CA TYR A 449 1.92 -6.85 1.42
C TYR A 449 2.08 -6.58 2.92
N THR A 450 3.31 -6.32 3.39
CA THR A 450 3.49 -5.63 4.67
C THR A 450 3.10 -4.15 4.51
N PRO A 451 2.60 -3.47 5.57
CA PRO A 451 2.32 -2.04 5.51
C PRO A 451 3.55 -1.22 5.08
N ARG A 452 4.72 -1.52 5.67
CA ARG A 452 6.02 -0.92 5.31
C ARG A 452 6.34 -1.13 3.83
N GLY A 453 6.21 -2.35 3.31
CA GLY A 453 6.45 -2.66 1.91
C GLY A 453 5.55 -1.86 0.96
N MET A 454 4.27 -1.67 1.32
CA MET A 454 3.35 -0.81 0.56
C MET A 454 3.78 0.66 0.58
N ARG A 455 4.24 1.18 1.73
CA ARG A 455 4.82 2.54 1.82
C ARG A 455 6.08 2.67 0.96
N ILE A 456 6.96 1.67 0.94
CA ILE A 456 8.16 1.63 0.08
C ILE A 456 7.79 1.70 -1.41
N VAL A 457 6.78 0.93 -1.86
CA VAL A 457 6.28 1.03 -3.25
C VAL A 457 5.81 2.45 -3.58
N PHE A 458 5.11 3.13 -2.67
CA PHE A 458 4.66 4.50 -2.91
C PHE A 458 5.78 5.55 -2.85
N LEU A 459 6.87 5.30 -2.13
CA LEU A 459 8.08 6.15 -2.13
C LEU A 459 8.88 6.02 -3.45
N MET A 460 8.85 4.85 -4.09
CA MET A 460 9.55 4.56 -5.34
C MET A 460 8.96 5.24 -6.58
N GLY A 461 7.71 5.72 -6.52
CA GLY A 461 7.10 6.59 -7.53
C GLY A 461 6.91 8.02 -7.03
N ARG A 462 6.98 9.03 -7.92
CA ARG A 462 6.70 10.43 -7.53
C ARG A 462 5.24 10.54 -7.09
N TRP A 463 4.94 11.26 -6.01
CA TRP A 463 3.60 11.29 -5.40
C TRP A 463 2.49 11.84 -6.32
N ASN A 464 2.84 12.78 -7.19
CA ASN A 464 1.93 13.43 -8.14
C ASN A 464 1.72 12.60 -9.44
N ASP A 465 2.58 11.62 -9.70
CA ASP A 465 2.53 10.78 -10.91
C ASP A 465 1.66 9.53 -10.68
N GLY A 466 1.14 8.96 -11.76
CA GLY A 466 0.44 7.67 -11.73
C GLY A 466 1.41 6.53 -11.38
N VAL A 467 0.98 5.62 -10.51
CA VAL A 467 1.77 4.43 -10.11
C VAL A 467 1.03 3.17 -10.52
N GLU A 468 1.74 2.22 -11.13
CA GLU A 468 1.25 0.86 -11.35
C GLU A 468 1.82 -0.09 -10.27
N ILE A 469 0.95 -0.87 -9.64
CA ILE A 469 1.37 -1.91 -8.71
C ILE A 469 1.55 -3.23 -9.46
N SER A 470 2.80 -3.70 -9.54
CA SER A 470 3.18 -4.98 -10.14
C SER A 470 3.89 -5.91 -9.13
N ALA A 471 4.10 -7.17 -9.54
CA ALA A 471 4.94 -8.11 -8.78
C ALA A 471 6.41 -7.67 -8.72
N ASP A 472 6.89 -6.96 -9.74
CA ASP A 472 8.26 -6.43 -9.78
C ASP A 472 8.41 -5.27 -8.78
N MET A 473 7.39 -4.41 -8.64
CA MET A 473 7.37 -3.35 -7.63
C MET A 473 7.38 -3.92 -6.21
N ARG A 474 6.63 -4.99 -5.93
CA ARG A 474 6.75 -5.73 -4.64
C ARG A 474 8.17 -6.24 -4.41
N THR A 475 8.76 -6.86 -5.44
CA THR A 475 10.09 -7.46 -5.35
C THR A 475 11.17 -6.40 -5.10
N MET A 476 11.12 -5.26 -5.80
CA MET A 476 12.04 -4.14 -5.59
C MET A 476 11.88 -3.52 -4.20
N ALA A 477 10.64 -3.37 -3.70
CA ALA A 477 10.39 -2.88 -2.35
C ALA A 477 10.98 -3.79 -1.26
N ALA A 478 10.79 -5.11 -1.39
CA ALA A 478 11.35 -6.10 -0.47
C ALA A 478 12.89 -6.16 -0.53
N VAL A 479 13.49 -6.05 -1.72
CA VAL A 479 14.96 -5.99 -1.88
C VAL A 479 15.53 -4.71 -1.27
N TRP A 480 14.86 -3.56 -1.42
CA TRP A 480 15.26 -2.31 -0.79
C TRP A 480 15.16 -2.39 0.74
N GLU A 481 14.06 -2.94 1.27
CA GLU A 481 13.91 -3.16 2.72
C GLU A 481 15.00 -4.09 3.27
N SER A 482 15.23 -5.24 2.64
CA SER A 482 16.28 -6.18 3.05
C SER A 482 17.69 -5.55 2.98
N THR A 483 17.94 -4.65 2.02
CA THR A 483 19.19 -3.87 1.94
C THR A 483 19.37 -2.95 3.16
N VAL A 484 18.30 -2.30 3.62
CA VAL A 484 18.30 -1.46 4.84
C VAL A 484 18.42 -2.33 6.10
N ASN A 485 17.72 -3.46 6.19
CA ASN A 485 17.84 -4.42 7.30
C ASN A 485 19.30 -4.86 7.46
N ASN A 486 19.91 -5.40 6.40
CA ASN A 486 21.28 -5.93 6.42
C ASN A 486 22.32 -4.84 6.75
N PHE A 487 22.10 -3.60 6.32
CA PHE A 487 22.95 -2.46 6.70
C PHE A 487 22.89 -2.17 8.20
N PHE A 488 21.69 -2.01 8.77
CA PHE A 488 21.53 -1.76 10.21
C PHE A 488 22.13 -2.90 11.05
N ILE A 489 21.85 -4.15 10.69
CA ILE A 489 22.38 -5.34 11.36
C ILE A 489 23.91 -5.37 11.31
N THR A 490 24.51 -5.04 10.16
CA THR A 490 25.98 -5.01 10.01
C THR A 490 26.62 -3.90 10.85
N VAL A 491 26.06 -2.67 10.85
CA VAL A 491 26.60 -1.57 11.64
C VAL A 491 26.43 -1.81 13.15
N LYS A 492 25.26 -2.28 13.60
CA LYS A 492 25.07 -2.69 15.02
C LYS A 492 26.11 -3.71 15.45
N SER A 493 26.34 -4.73 14.62
CA SER A 493 27.30 -5.80 14.91
C SER A 493 28.74 -5.28 15.04
N LEU A 494 29.20 -4.45 14.09
CA LEU A 494 30.53 -3.83 14.13
C LEU A 494 30.74 -2.94 15.37
N ILE A 495 29.74 -2.16 15.76
CA ILE A 495 29.77 -1.36 17.00
C ILE A 495 29.91 -2.28 18.22
N ALA A 496 29.12 -3.35 18.29
CA ALA A 496 29.11 -4.29 19.42
C ALA A 496 30.40 -5.12 19.55
N GLU A 497 31.12 -5.36 18.46
CA GLU A 497 32.48 -5.92 18.48
C GLU A 497 33.49 -4.92 19.08
N SER A 498 33.43 -3.66 18.67
CA SER A 498 34.36 -2.60 19.15
C SER A 498 34.21 -2.28 20.65
N ALA A 499 33.04 -2.53 21.23
CA ALA A 499 32.73 -2.32 22.63
C ALA A 499 33.21 -3.46 23.56
N GLY A 500 34.29 -4.17 23.20
CA GLY A 500 34.87 -5.27 23.98
C GLY A 500 36.00 -4.81 24.93
N PRO A 501 36.23 -5.51 26.07
CA PRO A 501 37.23 -5.09 27.06
C PRO A 501 38.68 -4.91 26.55
N ALA A 502 39.05 -5.58 25.46
CA ALA A 502 40.41 -5.58 24.93
C ALA A 502 40.79 -4.33 24.10
N ASP A 503 39.82 -3.64 23.48
CA ASP A 503 40.08 -2.56 22.52
C ASP A 503 39.63 -1.16 22.98
N ALA A 504 39.06 -1.04 24.19
CA ALA A 504 38.61 0.23 24.76
C ALA A 504 39.70 1.34 24.82
N LEU A 505 41.00 0.97 24.85
CA LEU A 505 42.11 1.93 24.75
C LEU A 505 42.32 2.50 23.33
N LYS A 506 41.98 1.75 22.27
CA LYS A 506 42.07 2.26 20.88
C LYS A 506 40.98 3.28 20.60
N THR A 507 39.77 3.08 21.11
CA THR A 507 38.61 3.96 20.83
C THR A 507 38.85 5.41 21.28
N LEU A 508 39.67 5.62 22.32
CA LEU A 508 40.12 6.95 22.77
C LEU A 508 41.19 7.60 21.87
N SER A 509 41.89 6.80 21.06
CA SER A 509 42.94 7.25 20.13
C SER A 509 42.43 7.43 18.69
N LEU A 510 41.34 6.74 18.33
CA LEU A 510 40.68 6.83 17.01
C LEU A 510 39.75 8.05 16.89
N ASN A 511 40.25 9.24 17.26
CA ASN A 511 39.71 10.52 16.78
C ASN A 511 40.13 10.78 15.32
N GLY A 512 40.02 9.75 14.48
CA GLY A 512 40.36 9.82 13.06
C GLY A 512 39.29 10.61 12.33
N THR A 513 39.69 11.65 11.60
CA THR A 513 38.83 12.34 10.63
C THR A 513 38.66 11.45 9.40
N GLY A 514 37.90 10.37 9.56
CA GLY A 514 37.66 9.37 8.52
C GLY A 514 36.94 9.96 7.32
N GLY A 515 37.30 9.51 6.12
CA GLY A 515 36.70 10.01 4.87
C GLY A 515 35.19 9.76 4.77
N PHE A 516 34.66 8.79 5.53
CA PHE A 516 33.26 8.38 5.43
C PHE A 516 32.28 9.45 5.92
N VAL A 517 32.71 10.33 6.83
CA VAL A 517 31.94 11.51 7.24
C VAL A 517 31.53 12.36 6.03
N THR A 518 32.46 12.57 5.07
CA THR A 518 32.16 13.35 3.85
C THR A 518 31.15 12.66 2.92
N THR A 519 31.10 11.32 2.94
CA THR A 519 30.07 10.53 2.23
C THR A 519 28.69 10.77 2.84
N VAL A 520 28.60 10.86 4.17
CA VAL A 520 27.35 11.16 4.89
C VAL A 520 26.92 12.61 4.64
N GLU A 521 27.83 13.58 4.68
CA GLU A 521 27.53 14.99 4.35
C GLU A 521 27.04 15.15 2.90
N LYS A 522 27.66 14.45 1.93
CA LYS A 522 27.20 14.40 0.54
C LYS A 522 25.77 13.84 0.44
N ALA A 523 25.50 12.70 1.09
CA ALA A 523 24.17 12.09 1.10
C ALA A 523 23.11 13.01 1.74
N GLN A 524 23.47 13.75 2.79
CA GLN A 524 22.59 14.76 3.39
C GLN A 524 22.26 15.90 2.42
N LEU A 525 23.25 16.40 1.65
CA LEU A 525 23.03 17.44 0.65
C LEU A 525 22.19 16.95 -0.54
N GLU A 526 22.43 15.73 -1.03
CA GLU A 526 21.67 15.13 -2.12
C GLU A 526 20.23 14.80 -1.70
N MET A 527 20.02 14.34 -0.47
CA MET A 527 18.70 14.20 0.15
C MET A 527 17.97 15.54 0.25
N LYS A 528 18.66 16.60 0.72
CA LYS A 528 18.09 17.96 0.78
C LYS A 528 17.66 18.43 -0.61
N SER A 529 18.51 18.22 -1.62
CA SER A 529 18.21 18.55 -3.01
C SER A 529 17.00 17.78 -3.57
N ALA A 530 16.82 16.51 -3.19
CA ALA A 530 15.66 15.71 -3.58
C ALA A 530 14.37 16.16 -2.89
N LEU A 531 14.38 16.30 -1.56
CA LEU A 531 13.17 16.66 -0.80
C LEU A 531 12.73 18.11 -1.04
N SER A 532 13.66 19.01 -1.38
CA SER A 532 13.34 20.41 -1.72
C SER A 532 12.78 20.60 -3.13
N ASP A 533 12.91 19.60 -4.02
CA ASP A 533 12.32 19.64 -5.38
C ASP A 533 11.01 18.85 -5.42
N SER A 534 9.99 19.40 -4.75
CA SER A 534 8.65 18.82 -4.67
C SER A 534 8.63 17.39 -4.11
N PHE A 535 9.41 17.12 -3.06
CA PHE A 535 9.43 15.84 -2.35
C PHE A 535 9.76 14.65 -3.29
N ASP A 536 10.89 14.70 -3.99
CA ASP A 536 11.37 13.62 -4.88
C ASP A 536 11.80 12.38 -4.07
N THR A 537 10.81 11.61 -3.61
CA THR A 537 11.02 10.36 -2.87
C THR A 537 11.75 9.29 -3.69
N PRO A 538 11.53 9.13 -5.03
CA PRO A 538 12.34 8.20 -5.83
C PRO A 538 13.84 8.52 -5.85
N ARG A 539 14.22 9.81 -5.78
CA ARG A 539 15.62 10.21 -5.60
C ARG A 539 16.09 10.06 -4.16
N ALA A 540 15.28 10.41 -3.17
CA ALA A 540 15.59 10.20 -1.75
C ALA A 540 15.90 8.72 -1.41
N MET A 541 15.09 7.80 -1.93
CA MET A 541 15.26 6.34 -1.75
C MET A 541 16.56 5.84 -2.38
N ARG A 542 16.98 6.41 -3.52
CA ARG A 542 18.28 6.11 -4.15
C ARG A 542 19.46 6.65 -3.34
N VAL A 543 19.38 7.87 -2.80
CA VAL A 543 20.44 8.43 -1.95
C VAL A 543 20.70 7.55 -0.72
N ILE A 544 19.64 6.96 -0.12
CA ILE A 544 19.79 5.97 0.95
C ILE A 544 20.50 4.70 0.46
N SER A 545 20.08 4.13 -0.67
CA SER A 545 20.72 2.93 -1.24
C SER A 545 22.18 3.17 -1.65
N GLU A 546 22.51 4.36 -2.15
CA GLU A 546 23.87 4.74 -2.55
C GLU A 546 24.77 4.92 -1.32
N LEU A 547 24.31 5.57 -0.24
CA LEU A 547 25.05 5.64 1.03
C LEU A 547 25.32 4.25 1.62
N ILE A 548 24.32 3.35 1.60
CA ILE A 548 24.46 1.97 2.07
C ILE A 548 25.45 1.18 1.21
N LYS A 549 25.43 1.37 -0.11
CA LYS A 549 26.41 0.77 -1.03
C LYS A 549 27.84 1.21 -0.69
N GLU A 550 28.08 2.50 -0.50
CA GLU A 550 29.42 2.99 -0.14
C GLU A 550 29.85 2.52 1.26
N ALA A 551 28.92 2.43 2.23
CA ALA A 551 29.20 1.85 3.55
C ALA A 551 29.63 0.37 3.46
N ASN A 552 28.94 -0.42 2.64
CA ASN A 552 29.30 -1.82 2.40
C ASN A 552 30.65 -1.98 1.68
N ILE A 553 31.00 -1.05 0.78
CA ILE A 553 32.32 -1.01 0.13
C ILE A 553 33.41 -0.67 1.17
N HIS A 554 33.17 0.31 2.05
CA HIS A 554 34.08 0.70 3.13
C HIS A 554 34.35 -0.48 4.08
N VAL A 555 33.29 -1.14 4.59
CA VAL A 555 33.39 -2.35 5.43
C VAL A 555 34.11 -3.51 4.71
N GLY A 556 33.88 -3.67 3.41
CA GLY A 556 34.53 -4.71 2.62
C GLY A 556 36.03 -4.49 2.40
N THR A 557 36.47 -3.23 2.29
CA THR A 557 37.82 -2.86 1.83
C THR A 557 38.76 -2.36 2.93
N GLN A 558 38.29 -1.60 3.92
CA GLN A 558 39.13 -0.92 4.92
C GLN A 558 39.16 -1.64 6.28
N LYS A 559 39.25 -2.98 6.26
CA LYS A 559 39.08 -3.87 7.43
C LYS A 559 39.98 -3.56 8.65
N SER A 560 41.07 -2.82 8.49
CA SER A 560 42.02 -2.47 9.56
C SER A 560 41.96 -1.00 10.00
N ASP A 561 41.24 -0.14 9.27
CA ASP A 561 41.13 1.31 9.51
C ASP A 561 39.67 1.74 9.33
N LEU A 562 38.79 1.00 10.02
CA LEU A 562 37.35 1.11 9.89
C LEU A 562 36.84 2.34 10.62
N ASP A 563 36.42 3.36 9.87
CA ASP A 563 35.66 4.52 10.39
C ASP A 563 34.28 4.09 10.92
N LEU A 564 34.28 3.47 12.10
CA LEU A 564 33.09 3.02 12.81
C LEU A 564 32.18 4.18 13.19
N LYS A 565 32.72 5.40 13.38
CA LYS A 565 31.92 6.55 13.75
C LYS A 565 31.14 7.11 12.56
N GLY A 566 31.78 7.25 11.41
CA GLY A 566 31.10 7.57 10.15
C GLY A 566 30.04 6.54 9.78
N LEU A 567 30.27 5.25 10.06
CA LEU A 567 29.28 4.19 9.87
C LEU A 567 28.11 4.27 10.87
N GLU A 568 28.36 4.57 12.15
CA GLU A 568 27.30 4.82 13.13
C GLU A 568 26.43 6.02 12.72
N ASP A 569 27.06 7.14 12.36
CA ASP A 569 26.35 8.37 11.98
C ASP A 569 25.58 8.21 10.67
N ALA A 570 26.09 7.41 9.72
CA ALA A 570 25.34 6.98 8.54
C ALA A 570 24.11 6.13 8.93
N ALA A 571 24.27 5.16 9.83
CA ALA A 571 23.15 4.31 10.27
C ALA A 571 22.09 5.10 11.02
N ARG A 572 22.47 6.02 11.93
CA ARG A 572 21.53 6.92 12.62
C ARG A 572 20.83 7.87 11.65
N TRP A 573 21.55 8.40 10.65
CA TRP A 573 20.94 9.24 9.62
C TRP A 573 19.92 8.47 8.77
N VAL A 574 20.25 7.26 8.29
CA VAL A 574 19.30 6.41 7.58
C VAL A 574 18.09 6.06 8.47
N THR A 575 18.32 5.73 9.75
CA THR A 575 17.25 5.50 10.75
C THR A 575 16.29 6.68 10.83
N LYS A 576 16.82 7.91 10.92
CA LYS A 576 16.01 9.12 10.90
C LYS A 576 15.23 9.29 9.60
N MET A 577 15.84 9.06 8.44
CA MET A 577 15.14 9.22 7.16
C MET A 577 14.00 8.21 6.97
N VAL A 578 14.21 6.93 7.34
CA VAL A 578 13.13 5.92 7.24
C VAL A 578 12.02 6.14 8.28
N GLY A 579 12.34 6.70 9.44
CA GLY A 579 11.36 7.15 10.44
C GLY A 579 10.51 8.33 9.93
N ILE A 580 11.13 9.33 9.31
CA ILE A 580 10.44 10.46 8.66
C ILE A 580 9.51 9.96 7.53
N PHE A 581 9.94 9.00 6.72
CA PHE A 581 9.07 8.40 5.70
C PHE A 581 7.99 7.45 6.29
N GLY A 582 7.94 7.26 7.61
CA GLY A 582 6.97 6.41 8.31
C GLY A 582 7.12 4.93 7.99
N LEU A 583 8.32 4.47 7.60
CA LEU A 583 8.57 3.06 7.33
C LEU A 583 8.66 2.22 8.62
N ASP A 584 8.83 2.87 9.77
CA ASP A 584 8.75 2.24 11.08
C ASP A 584 7.57 2.83 11.87
N SER A 585 6.54 2.00 12.12
CA SER A 585 5.35 2.32 12.91
C SER A 585 5.64 2.58 14.38
N ASN A 586 6.78 2.10 14.87
CA ASN A 586 7.16 2.13 16.28
C ASN A 586 8.19 3.25 16.55
N SER A 587 8.67 3.91 15.48
CA SER A 587 9.56 5.07 15.54
C SER A 587 8.79 6.37 15.74
N SER A 588 9.41 7.34 16.41
CA SER A 588 8.85 8.68 16.62
C SER A 588 9.95 9.76 16.58
N PRO A 589 9.61 11.02 16.22
CA PRO A 589 10.55 12.13 16.28
C PRO A 589 11.12 12.29 17.71
N PRO A 590 12.42 12.60 17.87
CA PRO A 590 13.39 13.06 16.86
C PRO A 590 14.05 11.97 15.98
N TYR A 591 13.73 10.70 16.20
CA TYR A 591 14.31 9.52 15.53
C TYR A 591 15.80 9.22 15.86
N ASP A 592 16.27 9.53 17.06
CA ASP A 592 17.68 9.39 17.49
C ASP A 592 18.20 7.93 17.66
N GLY A 593 17.39 6.93 17.28
CA GLY A 593 17.73 5.51 17.39
C GLY A 593 18.79 5.03 16.39
N LEU A 594 19.02 3.72 16.35
CA LEU A 594 19.86 3.07 15.35
C LEU A 594 19.20 1.76 14.90
N GLY A 595 18.75 1.74 13.65
CA GLY A 595 17.95 0.66 13.09
C GLY A 595 16.47 0.73 13.45
N TRP A 596 15.73 -0.31 13.05
CA TRP A 596 14.31 -0.45 13.36
C TRP A 596 14.06 -0.58 14.86
N VAL A 597 12.96 0.01 15.34
CA VAL A 597 12.53 -0.06 16.75
C VAL A 597 11.88 -1.42 17.03
N ASN A 598 12.54 -2.22 17.86
CA ASN A 598 12.13 -3.57 18.21
C ASN A 598 11.14 -3.55 19.39
N VAL A 599 9.88 -3.91 19.15
CA VAL A 599 8.77 -3.78 20.13
C VAL A 599 8.72 -4.94 21.13
N SER A 600 9.29 -6.10 20.76
CA SER A 600 9.19 -7.39 21.47
C SER A 600 9.63 -7.34 22.95
N SER A 601 10.48 -6.38 23.30
CA SER A 601 11.04 -6.15 24.63
C SER A 601 10.28 -5.13 25.48
N SER A 602 9.38 -4.34 24.90
CA SER A 602 8.83 -3.13 25.54
C SER A 602 8.03 -3.39 26.83
N ASN A 603 7.56 -4.61 27.03
CA ASN A 603 6.85 -5.06 28.24
C ASN A 603 7.69 -5.98 29.15
N LEU A 604 8.96 -6.20 28.85
CA LEU A 604 9.86 -7.10 29.59
C LEU A 604 10.92 -6.29 30.36
N THR A 605 11.27 -6.76 31.56
CA THR A 605 12.43 -6.18 32.26
C THR A 605 13.74 -6.57 31.55
N PRO A 606 14.81 -5.78 31.71
CA PRO A 606 16.14 -6.09 31.16
C PRO A 606 16.64 -7.51 31.49
N LYS A 607 16.28 -8.06 32.66
CA LYS A 607 16.62 -9.44 33.04
C LYS A 607 15.80 -10.50 32.28
N GLU A 608 14.51 -10.25 32.04
CA GLU A 608 13.67 -11.16 31.23
C GLU A 608 14.07 -11.14 29.75
N VAL A 609 14.55 -10.00 29.24
CA VAL A 609 15.12 -9.86 27.90
C VAL A 609 16.38 -10.72 27.73
N VAL A 610 17.31 -10.72 28.71
CA VAL A 610 18.57 -11.48 28.57
C VAL A 610 18.50 -12.94 29.00
N ALA A 611 17.50 -13.34 29.79
CA ALA A 611 17.36 -14.69 30.33
C ALA A 611 17.47 -15.84 29.28
N PRO A 612 16.96 -15.72 28.04
CA PRO A 612 17.15 -16.75 27.02
C PRO A 612 18.62 -16.92 26.60
N TYR A 613 19.36 -15.81 26.46
CA TYR A 613 20.78 -15.82 26.07
C TYR A 613 21.68 -16.30 27.21
N ALA A 614 21.39 -15.87 28.45
CA ALA A 614 22.06 -16.37 29.66
C ALA A 614 21.89 -17.89 29.83
N LYS A 615 20.71 -18.43 29.49
CA LYS A 615 20.46 -19.88 29.49
C LYS A 615 21.31 -20.65 28.47
N VAL A 616 21.55 -20.09 27.28
CA VAL A 616 22.47 -20.68 26.29
C VAL A 616 23.92 -20.63 26.80
N TYR A 617 24.33 -19.51 27.40
CA TYR A 617 25.66 -19.36 27.99
C TYR A 617 25.97 -20.40 29.09
N GLU A 618 25.07 -20.62 30.05
CA GLU A 618 25.27 -21.67 31.06
C GLU A 618 25.14 -23.10 30.50
N PHE A 619 24.33 -23.33 29.46
CA PHE A 619 24.31 -24.62 28.77
C PHE A 619 25.67 -24.94 28.12
N VAL A 620 26.26 -23.98 27.39
CA VAL A 620 27.58 -24.15 26.76
C VAL A 620 28.67 -24.37 27.82
N LYS A 621 28.65 -23.63 28.93
CA LYS A 621 29.56 -23.86 30.08
C LYS A 621 29.38 -25.26 30.68
N GLY A 622 28.14 -25.74 30.78
CA GLY A 622 27.83 -27.11 31.19
C GLY A 622 28.47 -28.15 30.29
N GLU A 623 28.28 -28.03 28.97
CA GLU A 623 28.81 -28.98 27.99
C GLU A 623 30.34 -28.96 27.87
N VAL A 624 30.97 -27.79 27.92
CA VAL A 624 32.44 -27.65 27.95
C VAL A 624 33.03 -28.40 29.16
N ARG A 625 32.44 -28.20 30.35
CA ARG A 625 32.84 -28.89 31.59
C ARG A 625 32.57 -30.39 31.51
N ARG A 626 31.41 -30.81 30.96
CA ARG A 626 31.01 -32.22 30.80
C ARG A 626 31.94 -32.99 29.85
N LEU A 627 32.47 -32.33 28.82
CA LEU A 627 33.41 -32.89 27.87
C LEU A 627 34.89 -32.77 28.31
N ALA A 628 35.17 -32.20 29.50
CA ALA A 628 36.51 -31.98 30.04
C ALA A 628 37.47 -31.28 29.05
N LEU A 629 36.96 -30.25 28.36
CA LEU A 629 37.69 -29.51 27.33
C LEU A 629 38.45 -28.33 27.94
N HIS A 630 39.74 -28.24 27.64
CA HIS A 630 40.64 -27.23 28.17
C HIS A 630 41.47 -26.57 27.07
N SER A 631 41.59 -25.26 27.15
CA SER A 631 42.61 -24.43 26.51
C SER A 631 42.76 -23.17 27.37
N GLU A 632 43.91 -22.50 27.33
CA GLU A 632 44.15 -21.28 28.12
C GLU A 632 43.06 -20.21 27.89
N VAL A 633 42.60 -20.09 26.64
CA VAL A 633 41.49 -19.18 26.27
C VAL A 633 40.14 -19.71 26.78
N LEU A 634 39.88 -21.01 26.66
CA LEU A 634 38.61 -21.61 27.09
C LEU A 634 38.44 -21.54 28.61
N ASP A 635 39.49 -21.84 29.37
CA ASP A 635 39.50 -21.76 30.84
C ASP A 635 39.34 -20.30 31.32
N GLN A 636 39.88 -19.30 30.61
CA GLN A 636 39.61 -17.88 30.85
C GLN A 636 38.14 -17.52 30.60
N LEU A 637 37.55 -17.95 29.47
CA LEU A 637 36.15 -17.68 29.13
C LEU A 637 35.16 -18.35 30.11
N LEU A 638 35.51 -19.51 30.66
CA LEU A 638 34.73 -20.19 31.70
C LEU A 638 34.69 -19.43 33.04
N ALA A 639 35.64 -18.51 33.25
CA ALA A 639 35.80 -17.67 34.44
C ALA A 639 35.40 -16.19 34.24
N GLU A 640 34.97 -15.80 33.04
CA GLU A 640 34.55 -14.43 32.70
C GLU A 640 33.21 -14.08 33.39
N ASP A 641 33.18 -12.99 34.17
CA ASP A 641 31.98 -12.50 34.88
C ASP A 641 31.08 -11.67 33.95
N VAL A 642 30.32 -12.39 33.14
CA VAL A 642 29.39 -11.84 32.14
C VAL A 642 28.19 -11.13 32.79
N ASP A 643 27.77 -11.56 33.98
CA ASP A 643 26.65 -10.95 34.71
C ASP A 643 27.01 -9.54 35.23
N SER A 644 28.28 -9.31 35.59
CA SER A 644 28.80 -7.98 35.92
C SER A 644 28.86 -7.04 34.69
N GLU A 645 29.23 -7.54 33.51
CA GLU A 645 29.17 -6.74 32.27
C GLU A 645 27.72 -6.36 31.90
N PHE A 646 26.78 -7.31 32.00
CA PHE A 646 25.35 -7.04 31.85
C PHE A 646 24.84 -6.01 32.88
N GLY A 647 25.21 -6.15 34.16
CA GLY A 647 24.81 -5.23 35.22
C GLY A 647 25.32 -3.79 35.02
N ALA A 648 26.51 -3.63 34.44
CA ALA A 648 27.01 -2.32 34.02
C ALA A 648 26.20 -1.76 32.85
N LEU A 649 25.93 -2.57 31.81
CA LEU A 649 25.18 -2.14 30.62
C LEU A 649 23.72 -1.76 30.93
N ASP A 650 23.02 -2.51 31.78
CA ASP A 650 21.64 -2.19 32.20
C ASP A 650 21.53 -0.80 32.85
N SER A 651 22.59 -0.29 33.48
CA SER A 651 22.60 1.05 34.06
C SER A 651 22.68 2.20 33.04
N VAL A 652 23.08 1.91 31.79
CA VAL A 652 23.40 2.93 30.76
C VAL A 652 22.57 2.77 29.48
N ASN A 653 22.23 1.54 29.08
CA ASN A 653 21.54 1.23 27.83
C ASN A 653 20.29 0.36 28.08
N LYS A 654 19.24 0.57 27.28
CA LYS A 654 17.98 -0.21 27.31
C LYS A 654 17.66 -0.90 25.99
N ASP A 655 18.55 -0.82 24.99
CA ASP A 655 18.44 -1.61 23.76
C ASP A 655 18.58 -3.12 24.07
N PRO A 656 17.58 -3.96 23.71
CA PRO A 656 17.61 -5.40 23.97
C PRO A 656 18.81 -6.11 23.36
N GLU A 657 19.22 -5.67 22.18
CA GLU A 657 20.30 -6.27 21.41
C GLU A 657 21.63 -6.00 22.12
N ALA A 658 21.91 -4.75 22.49
CA ALA A 658 23.05 -4.39 23.33
C ALA A 658 23.07 -5.08 24.70
N LEU A 659 21.92 -5.27 25.36
CA LEU A 659 21.83 -5.98 26.64
C LEU A 659 22.15 -7.47 26.51
N ALA A 660 21.85 -8.10 25.38
CA ALA A 660 22.19 -9.50 25.11
C ALA A 660 23.67 -9.73 24.74
N MET A 661 24.39 -8.69 24.29
CA MET A 661 25.76 -8.81 23.77
C MET A 661 26.78 -9.48 24.71
N PRO A 662 26.78 -9.28 26.05
CA PRO A 662 27.74 -9.95 26.94
C PRO A 662 27.70 -11.48 26.81
N TYR A 663 26.51 -12.06 26.99
CA TYR A 663 26.27 -13.50 26.87
C TYR A 663 26.57 -14.02 25.46
N LEU A 664 26.19 -13.27 24.43
CA LEU A 664 26.42 -13.65 23.04
C LEU A 664 27.90 -13.62 22.64
N ARG A 665 28.67 -12.62 23.10
CA ARG A 665 30.12 -12.55 22.87
C ARG A 665 30.84 -13.71 23.56
N ALA A 666 30.47 -14.02 24.80
CA ALA A 666 31.06 -15.15 25.53
C ALA A 666 30.74 -16.50 24.84
N VAL A 667 29.48 -16.75 24.48
CA VAL A 667 29.07 -17.97 23.73
C VAL A 667 29.79 -18.07 22.38
N SER A 668 29.87 -16.99 21.60
CA SER A 668 30.55 -17.00 20.31
C SER A 668 32.04 -17.27 20.44
N ARG A 669 32.72 -16.65 21.42
CA ARG A 669 34.13 -16.90 21.73
C ARG A 669 34.38 -18.35 22.16
N MET A 670 33.53 -18.92 23.01
CA MET A 670 33.61 -20.33 23.40
C MET A 670 33.44 -21.25 22.18
N ARG A 671 32.45 -20.99 21.32
CA ARG A 671 32.22 -21.73 20.07
C ARG A 671 33.42 -21.65 19.10
N ASP A 672 34.01 -20.47 18.96
CA ASP A 672 35.17 -20.26 18.08
C ASP A 672 36.41 -20.99 18.60
N GLU A 673 36.66 -20.95 19.91
CA GLU A 673 37.76 -21.68 20.57
C GLU A 673 37.54 -23.20 20.51
N LEU A 674 36.32 -23.67 20.76
CA LEU A 674 35.90 -25.07 20.57
C LEU A 674 36.25 -25.56 19.15
N ARG A 675 35.93 -24.78 18.11
CA ARG A 675 36.28 -25.13 16.72
C ARG A 675 37.79 -25.12 16.43
N LYS A 676 38.59 -24.30 17.13
CA LYS A 676 40.06 -24.33 17.01
C LYS A 676 40.67 -25.58 17.64
N ILE A 677 40.14 -26.07 18.77
CA ILE A 677 40.65 -27.29 19.43
C ILE A 677 40.04 -28.59 18.87
N ALA A 678 38.92 -28.51 18.14
CA ALA A 678 38.28 -29.67 17.50
C ALA A 678 39.22 -30.56 16.64
N PRO A 679 40.22 -30.06 15.90
CA PRO A 679 41.12 -30.90 15.11
C PRO A 679 42.08 -31.75 15.95
N THR A 680 42.40 -31.34 17.19
CA THR A 680 43.39 -31.98 18.08
C THR A 680 42.76 -32.71 19.27
N SER A 681 41.49 -32.44 19.60
CA SER A 681 40.77 -33.11 20.69
C SER A 681 40.28 -34.52 20.32
N SER A 682 40.29 -35.41 21.32
CA SER A 682 39.67 -36.75 21.24
C SER A 682 38.14 -36.68 21.08
N SER A 683 37.48 -35.61 21.54
CA SER A 683 36.03 -35.39 21.45
C SER A 683 35.62 -34.57 20.22
N LYS A 684 36.39 -34.67 19.12
CA LYS A 684 36.20 -33.90 17.88
C LYS A 684 34.77 -33.92 17.34
N LYS A 685 34.08 -35.07 17.40
CA LYS A 685 32.72 -35.21 16.85
C LYS A 685 31.70 -34.47 17.70
N GLU A 686 31.83 -34.59 19.01
CA GLU A 686 30.99 -33.98 20.03
C GLU A 686 31.15 -32.46 19.99
N ILE A 687 32.40 -31.97 19.87
CA ILE A 687 32.72 -30.54 19.72
C ILE A 687 32.09 -29.93 18.47
N LEU A 688 32.17 -30.61 17.32
CA LEU A 688 31.56 -30.12 16.08
C LEU A 688 30.03 -30.12 16.19
N THR A 689 29.43 -31.19 16.74
CA THR A 689 27.98 -31.28 16.96
C THR A 689 27.49 -30.18 17.91
N LEU A 690 28.22 -29.87 18.98
CA LEU A 690 27.94 -28.75 19.89
C LEU A 690 28.09 -27.40 19.19
N SER A 691 29.12 -27.22 18.36
CA SER A 691 29.35 -25.97 17.61
C SER A 691 28.24 -25.68 16.60
N ASP A 692 27.75 -26.71 15.90
CA ASP A 692 26.62 -26.61 14.97
C ASP A 692 25.29 -26.41 15.71
N GLN A 693 25.07 -27.08 16.85
CA GLN A 693 23.90 -26.86 17.72
C GLN A 693 23.81 -25.41 18.21
N ILE A 694 24.91 -24.84 18.69
CA ILE A 694 24.99 -23.44 19.14
C ILE A 694 24.61 -22.49 18.00
N ARG A 695 25.16 -22.68 16.79
CA ARG A 695 24.92 -21.80 15.63
C ARG A 695 23.50 -21.95 15.07
N ASP A 696 23.13 -23.16 14.68
CA ASP A 696 21.98 -23.39 13.77
C ASP A 696 20.64 -23.57 14.49
N ASN A 697 20.69 -23.88 15.79
CA ASN A 697 19.53 -24.16 16.63
C ASN A 697 19.42 -23.22 17.84
N ASP A 698 20.42 -23.14 18.72
CA ASP A 698 20.29 -22.44 20.01
C ASP A 698 20.21 -20.91 19.81
N LEU A 699 21.24 -20.32 19.20
CA LEU A 699 21.27 -18.87 18.92
C LEU A 699 20.26 -18.49 17.84
N THR A 700 20.17 -19.29 16.78
CA THR A 700 19.17 -19.10 15.70
C THR A 700 17.74 -19.12 16.25
N GLY A 701 17.44 -19.97 17.23
CA GLY A 701 16.12 -20.06 17.88
C GLY A 701 15.74 -18.82 18.70
N LEU A 702 16.73 -17.96 19.02
CA LEU A 702 16.63 -16.69 19.74
C LEU A 702 16.86 -15.46 18.83
N GLY A 703 16.82 -15.63 17.50
CA GLY A 703 17.00 -14.53 16.54
C GLY A 703 18.45 -14.05 16.39
N VAL A 704 19.44 -14.90 16.68
CA VAL A 704 20.87 -14.57 16.56
C VAL A 704 21.56 -15.50 15.58
N TYR A 705 22.19 -14.92 14.57
CA TYR A 705 23.00 -15.60 13.57
C TYR A 705 24.49 -15.31 13.79
N LEU A 706 25.34 -16.32 13.66
CA LEU A 706 26.80 -16.17 13.69
C LEU A 706 27.36 -16.30 12.28
N ASP A 707 27.95 -15.22 11.76
CA ASP A 707 28.58 -15.18 10.45
C ASP A 707 30.09 -15.49 10.58
N ASP A 708 30.50 -16.63 10.04
CA ASP A 708 31.86 -17.17 10.18
C ASP A 708 32.86 -16.39 9.32
N ARG A 709 33.88 -15.78 9.93
CA ARG A 709 34.96 -15.04 9.24
C ARG A 709 36.21 -15.89 9.04
N ASN A 710 36.98 -15.57 8.00
CA ASN A 710 38.26 -16.22 7.69
C ASN A 710 39.39 -15.76 8.66
N ASP A 711 40.43 -16.59 8.77
CA ASP A 711 41.74 -16.32 9.39
C ASP A 711 41.69 -15.60 10.76
N GLY A 712 41.37 -16.38 11.80
CA GLY A 712 41.60 -16.00 13.21
C GLY A 712 40.62 -14.98 13.80
N GLN A 713 39.80 -14.32 12.98
CA GLN A 713 38.76 -13.41 13.43
C GLN A 713 37.60 -14.17 14.10
N SER A 714 37.04 -13.62 15.17
CA SER A 714 35.80 -14.15 15.78
C SER A 714 34.63 -14.10 14.80
N ALA A 715 33.60 -14.92 15.01
CA ALA A 715 32.36 -14.83 14.24
C ALA A 715 31.59 -13.53 14.55
N LEU A 716 30.99 -12.95 13.52
CA LEU A 716 30.26 -11.68 13.57
C LEU A 716 28.81 -11.94 14.00
N ILE A 717 28.39 -11.35 15.13
CA ILE A 717 27.11 -11.63 15.80
C ILE A 717 26.00 -10.75 15.21
N LYS A 718 25.03 -11.35 14.52
CA LYS A 718 23.94 -10.62 13.83
C LYS A 718 22.58 -10.95 14.46
N PHE A 719 21.86 -9.93 14.92
CA PHE A 719 20.45 -10.08 15.24
C PHE A 719 19.62 -10.10 13.96
N ILE A 720 18.76 -11.11 13.79
CA ILE A 720 17.85 -11.25 12.65
C ILE A 720 16.51 -11.74 13.22
N PRO A 721 15.36 -11.12 12.89
CA PRO A 721 14.06 -11.57 13.37
C PRO A 721 13.86 -13.07 13.11
N LYS A 722 13.36 -13.80 14.11
CA LYS A 722 13.21 -15.27 14.04
C LYS A 722 12.32 -15.69 12.87
N GLU A 723 11.31 -14.88 12.60
CA GLU A 723 10.35 -14.97 11.51
C GLU A 723 11.06 -14.80 10.15
N GLU A 724 12.05 -13.90 10.06
CA GLU A 724 12.87 -13.71 8.87
C GLU A 724 13.83 -14.90 8.67
N ILE A 725 14.47 -15.43 9.73
CA ILE A 725 15.31 -16.63 9.61
C ILE A 725 14.47 -17.84 9.18
N LEU A 726 13.26 -17.99 9.71
CA LEU A 726 12.32 -19.05 9.30
C LEU A 726 11.88 -18.87 7.84
N ALA A 727 11.54 -17.65 7.43
CA ALA A 727 11.19 -17.33 6.05
C ALA A 727 12.35 -17.59 5.08
N GLN A 728 13.59 -17.23 5.43
CA GLN A 728 14.78 -17.52 4.63
C GLN A 728 15.03 -19.05 4.52
N LYS A 729 14.83 -19.81 5.61
CA LYS A 729 14.91 -21.28 5.60
C LYS A 729 13.81 -21.89 4.70
N GLU A 730 12.57 -21.39 4.76
CA GLU A 730 11.49 -21.86 3.88
C GLU A 730 11.66 -21.43 2.42
N GLU A 731 12.09 -20.20 2.15
CA GLU A 731 12.34 -19.70 0.78
C GLU A 731 13.47 -20.50 0.11
N LYS A 732 14.54 -20.82 0.85
CA LYS A 732 15.58 -21.73 0.37
C LYS A 732 15.01 -23.12 0.05
N ALA A 733 14.20 -23.68 0.96
CA ALA A 733 13.52 -24.96 0.71
C ALA A 733 12.50 -24.87 -0.44
N ALA A 734 11.88 -23.72 -0.69
CA ALA A 734 10.99 -23.48 -1.83
C ALA A 734 11.77 -23.43 -3.15
N LYS A 735 12.89 -22.69 -3.21
CA LYS A 735 13.81 -22.66 -4.37
C LYS A 735 14.42 -24.03 -4.65
N GLU A 736 14.75 -24.81 -3.63
CA GLU A 736 15.22 -26.20 -3.78
C GLU A 736 14.12 -27.15 -4.29
N ARG A 737 12.88 -27.04 -3.75
CA ARG A 737 11.69 -27.74 -4.26
C ARG A 737 11.39 -27.36 -5.71
N GLU A 738 11.45 -26.08 -6.07
CA GLU A 738 11.19 -25.61 -7.44
C GLU A 738 12.28 -26.09 -8.40
N LYS A 739 13.57 -25.96 -8.04
CA LYS A 739 14.69 -26.46 -8.83
C LYS A 739 14.62 -27.98 -9.05
N ALA A 740 14.14 -28.73 -8.06
CA ALA A 740 13.85 -30.16 -8.21
C ALA A 740 12.67 -30.40 -9.17
N ALA A 741 11.57 -29.66 -9.05
CA ALA A 741 10.40 -29.77 -9.92
C ALA A 741 10.71 -29.37 -11.37
N GLN A 742 11.48 -28.31 -11.61
CA GLN A 742 11.97 -27.91 -12.93
C GLN A 742 12.87 -29.00 -13.54
N LYS A 743 13.78 -29.57 -12.76
CA LYS A 743 14.67 -30.66 -13.20
C LYS A 743 13.88 -31.93 -13.56
N GLU A 744 12.86 -32.27 -12.78
CA GLU A 744 11.99 -33.42 -13.04
C GLU A 744 11.07 -33.19 -14.25
N LYS A 745 10.49 -32.00 -14.38
CA LYS A 745 9.73 -31.61 -15.57
C LYS A 745 10.59 -31.72 -16.84
N ALA A 746 11.80 -31.16 -16.81
CA ALA A 746 12.75 -31.27 -17.93
C ALA A 746 13.15 -32.73 -18.24
N ARG A 747 13.19 -33.61 -17.23
CA ARG A 747 13.40 -35.06 -17.43
C ARG A 747 12.20 -35.70 -18.16
N LEU A 748 10.98 -35.41 -17.70
CA LEU A 748 9.74 -35.93 -18.29
C LEU A 748 9.51 -35.43 -19.73
N ASP A 749 9.72 -34.14 -19.97
CA ASP A 749 9.61 -33.53 -21.30
C ASP A 749 10.63 -34.14 -22.28
N ARG A 750 11.87 -34.42 -21.82
CA ARG A 750 12.88 -35.11 -22.64
C ARG A 750 12.50 -36.55 -22.96
N VAL A 751 11.99 -37.30 -21.97
CA VAL A 751 11.50 -38.68 -22.19
C VAL A 751 10.32 -38.72 -23.15
N ARG A 752 9.37 -37.77 -23.07
CA ARG A 752 8.28 -37.63 -24.05
C ARG A 752 8.83 -37.35 -25.45
N ALA A 753 9.78 -36.43 -25.60
CA ALA A 753 10.38 -36.11 -26.90
C ALA A 753 11.18 -37.29 -27.49
N GLU A 754 11.87 -38.06 -26.66
CA GLU A 754 12.58 -39.29 -27.06
C GLU A 754 11.59 -40.37 -27.53
N LEU A 755 10.49 -40.59 -26.81
CA LEU A 755 9.41 -41.52 -27.21
C LEU A 755 8.72 -41.09 -28.50
N GLU A 756 8.38 -39.81 -28.65
CA GLU A 756 7.82 -39.28 -29.91
C GLU A 756 8.78 -39.43 -31.09
N LYS A 757 10.09 -39.17 -30.90
CA LYS A 757 11.09 -39.40 -31.95
C LYS A 757 11.15 -40.90 -32.32
N ALA A 758 11.14 -41.78 -31.32
CA ALA A 758 11.16 -43.23 -31.53
C ALA A 758 9.94 -43.68 -32.35
N GLU A 759 8.73 -43.28 -31.98
CA GLU A 759 7.50 -43.66 -32.69
C GLU A 759 7.50 -43.13 -34.13
N LYS A 760 7.84 -41.85 -34.31
CA LYS A 760 7.98 -41.22 -35.65
C LYS A 760 9.04 -41.93 -36.50
N SER A 761 10.12 -42.46 -35.90
CA SER A 761 11.18 -43.17 -36.64
C SER A 761 10.83 -44.58 -37.12
N LYS A 762 9.78 -45.23 -36.56
CA LYS A 762 9.28 -46.53 -37.06
C LYS A 762 8.66 -46.42 -38.46
N LEU A 763 8.10 -45.27 -38.81
CA LEU A 763 7.40 -45.04 -40.08
C LEU A 763 8.40 -45.09 -41.26
N SER A 764 8.23 -46.08 -42.14
CA SER A 764 9.03 -46.19 -43.37
C SER A 764 8.80 -44.97 -44.27
N PRO A 765 9.84 -44.37 -44.86
CA PRO A 765 9.71 -43.25 -45.80
C PRO A 765 8.89 -43.62 -47.05
N PHE A 766 8.80 -44.91 -47.41
CA PHE A 766 7.94 -45.40 -48.50
C PHE A 766 6.42 -45.32 -48.20
N ASN A 767 6.06 -45.20 -46.91
CA ASN A 767 4.67 -45.16 -46.45
C ASN A 767 4.24 -43.78 -45.92
N MET A 768 5.18 -42.85 -45.69
CA MET A 768 4.91 -41.61 -44.94
C MET A 768 3.94 -40.61 -45.61
N PHE A 769 3.66 -40.79 -46.91
CA PHE A 769 2.71 -39.98 -47.68
C PHE A 769 1.56 -40.80 -48.26
N ARG A 770 1.34 -42.04 -47.78
CA ARG A 770 0.21 -42.88 -48.19
C ARG A 770 -1.03 -42.50 -47.39
N ASP A 771 -1.52 -41.30 -47.66
CA ASP A 771 -2.66 -40.66 -47.01
C ASP A 771 -3.54 -39.92 -48.03
N ASP A 772 -4.73 -39.52 -47.60
CA ASP A 772 -5.83 -38.98 -48.42
C ASP A 772 -5.51 -37.70 -49.23
N ARG A 773 -4.30 -37.14 -49.12
CA ARG A 773 -3.86 -35.97 -49.91
C ARG A 773 -3.33 -36.33 -51.29
N PHE A 774 -3.05 -37.60 -51.57
CA PHE A 774 -2.34 -38.05 -52.77
C PHE A 774 -3.00 -39.31 -53.39
N SER A 775 -2.95 -39.42 -54.72
CA SER A 775 -3.56 -40.55 -55.46
C SER A 775 -2.55 -41.47 -56.14
N ALA A 776 -1.31 -41.02 -56.35
CA ALA A 776 -0.24 -41.81 -56.94
C ALA A 776 1.13 -41.44 -56.36
N TRP A 777 2.05 -42.39 -56.37
CA TRP A 777 3.41 -42.29 -55.83
C TRP A 777 4.43 -42.94 -56.77
N ASP A 778 5.70 -42.58 -56.65
CA ASP A 778 6.82 -43.22 -57.35
C ASP A 778 7.36 -44.46 -56.60
N GLY A 779 8.44 -45.05 -57.14
CA GLY A 779 9.11 -46.21 -56.56
C GLY A 779 9.83 -45.96 -55.22
N GLU A 780 10.04 -44.70 -54.82
CA GLU A 780 10.55 -44.31 -53.51
C GLU A 780 9.43 -43.99 -52.50
N GLY A 781 8.17 -43.96 -52.95
CA GLY A 781 7.00 -43.62 -52.15
C GLY A 781 6.71 -42.11 -52.07
N LEU A 782 7.31 -41.31 -52.95
CA LEU A 782 7.03 -39.88 -53.06
C LEU A 782 5.79 -39.61 -53.93
N PRO A 783 4.86 -38.73 -53.51
CA PRO A 783 3.67 -38.43 -54.28
C PRO A 783 3.97 -37.83 -55.66
N THR A 784 3.36 -38.43 -56.68
CA THR A 784 3.37 -37.93 -58.06
C THR A 784 2.09 -37.20 -58.40
N LYS A 785 0.94 -37.57 -57.78
CA LYS A 785 -0.36 -36.93 -58.00
C LYS A 785 -1.10 -36.55 -56.72
N THR A 786 -1.82 -35.42 -56.76
CA THR A 786 -2.75 -34.97 -55.71
C THR A 786 -3.95 -35.91 -55.61
N LYS A 787 -4.80 -35.72 -54.59
CA LYS A 787 -6.07 -36.44 -54.43
C LYS A 787 -6.98 -36.32 -55.65
N GLU A 788 -6.96 -35.14 -56.30
CA GLU A 788 -7.75 -34.77 -57.48
C GLU A 788 -7.19 -35.37 -58.79
N GLY A 789 -6.02 -36.01 -58.73
CA GLY A 789 -5.37 -36.65 -59.88
C GLY A 789 -4.44 -35.74 -60.69
N GLU A 790 -4.28 -34.47 -60.29
CA GLU A 790 -3.33 -33.53 -60.89
C GLU A 790 -1.88 -33.86 -60.50
N ASP A 791 -0.90 -33.48 -61.33
CA ASP A 791 0.51 -33.72 -61.04
C ASP A 791 1.03 -32.78 -59.94
N VAL A 792 1.75 -33.32 -58.95
CA VAL A 792 2.24 -32.54 -57.80
C VAL A 792 3.20 -31.43 -58.24
N PRO A 793 2.92 -30.13 -57.96
CA PRO A 793 3.75 -29.02 -58.42
C PRO A 793 5.20 -29.14 -57.96
N LYS A 794 6.16 -28.83 -58.84
CA LYS A 794 7.62 -28.97 -58.59
C LYS A 794 8.10 -28.29 -57.30
N SER A 795 7.46 -27.19 -56.90
CA SER A 795 7.73 -26.47 -55.64
C SER A 795 7.23 -27.22 -54.40
N ALA A 796 6.12 -27.94 -54.49
CA ALA A 796 5.61 -28.84 -53.45
C ALA A 796 6.44 -30.14 -53.40
N LEU A 797 6.76 -30.73 -54.56
CA LEU A 797 7.60 -31.92 -54.68
C LEU A 797 8.96 -31.73 -53.98
N LYS A 798 9.60 -30.56 -54.12
CA LYS A 798 10.85 -30.21 -53.43
C LYS A 798 10.71 -30.13 -51.90
N LYS A 799 9.53 -29.76 -51.38
CA LYS A 799 9.24 -29.79 -49.93
C LYS A 799 9.02 -31.23 -49.45
N LEU A 800 8.24 -32.02 -50.19
CA LEU A 800 7.98 -33.44 -49.89
C LEU A 800 9.27 -34.26 -49.89
N LYS A 801 10.16 -34.08 -50.89
CA LYS A 801 11.46 -34.76 -50.92
C LYS A 801 12.32 -34.40 -49.70
N LYS A 802 12.36 -33.14 -49.28
CA LYS A 802 13.12 -32.73 -48.09
C LYS A 802 12.62 -33.40 -46.80
N GLU A 803 11.30 -33.56 -46.64
CA GLU A 803 10.76 -34.28 -45.48
C GLU A 803 10.95 -35.80 -45.61
N TRP A 804 10.92 -36.35 -46.83
CA TRP A 804 11.27 -37.75 -47.12
C TRP A 804 12.73 -38.07 -46.79
N ASP A 805 13.68 -37.23 -47.20
CA ASP A 805 15.11 -37.41 -46.90
C ASP A 805 15.37 -37.37 -45.38
N ARG A 806 14.64 -36.49 -44.67
CA ARG A 806 14.65 -36.40 -43.20
C ARG A 806 14.08 -37.67 -42.55
N GLN A 807 12.93 -38.15 -43.02
CA GLN A 807 12.28 -39.35 -42.49
C GLN A 807 13.07 -40.61 -42.82
N LYS A 808 13.66 -40.71 -44.01
CA LYS A 808 14.59 -41.77 -44.40
C LYS A 808 15.76 -41.85 -43.42
N LYS A 809 16.43 -40.72 -43.15
CA LYS A 809 17.52 -40.70 -42.17
C LYS A 809 17.07 -41.14 -40.78
N LEU A 810 15.91 -40.68 -40.30
CA LEU A 810 15.35 -41.10 -39.01
C LEU A 810 15.04 -42.61 -38.96
N HIS A 811 14.51 -43.17 -40.05
CA HIS A 811 14.16 -44.58 -40.16
C HIS A 811 15.41 -45.48 -40.33
N GLU A 812 16.45 -44.99 -40.98
CA GLU A 812 17.77 -45.63 -41.07
C GLU A 812 18.51 -45.58 -39.72
N GLU A 813 18.49 -44.45 -39.00
CA GLU A 813 18.94 -44.33 -37.60
C GLU A 813 18.19 -45.30 -36.66
N TRP A 814 16.91 -45.56 -36.92
CA TRP A 814 16.10 -46.52 -36.16
C TRP A 814 16.46 -47.97 -36.50
N LYS A 815 16.55 -48.32 -37.79
CA LYS A 815 16.96 -49.67 -38.24
C LYS A 815 18.34 -50.04 -37.70
N ALA A 816 19.32 -49.14 -37.80
CA ALA A 816 20.69 -49.35 -37.30
C ALA A 816 20.81 -49.45 -35.77
N LYS A 817 19.70 -49.28 -35.02
CA LYS A 817 19.62 -49.48 -33.56
C LYS A 817 18.74 -50.66 -33.13
N ASN A 818 18.07 -51.32 -34.08
CA ASN A 818 17.13 -52.42 -33.84
C ASN A 818 17.41 -53.61 -34.78
N ALA A 819 18.64 -53.70 -35.27
CA ALA A 819 19.21 -54.78 -36.08
C ALA A 819 20.56 -55.19 -35.47
#